data_AF-K1LGG8-F1
#
_entry.id   AF-K1LGG8-F1
#
_cell.length_a   1.000
_cell.length_b   1.000
_cell.length_c   1.000
_cell.angle_alpha   90.00
_cell.angle_beta   90.00
_cell.angle_gamma   90.00
#
_symmetry.space_group_name_H-M   'P 1'
#
loop_
_entity.id
_entity.type
_entity.pdbx_description
1 polymer ?
#
loop_
_entity_poly.entity_id
_entity_poly.type
_entity_poly.pdbx_seq_one_letter_code
_entity_poly.pdbx_strand_id
1 'polypeptide(L)'
;MKAVALNLLLFTFLFAYTSDLQAQRGDWRNQDIFLKGRVIEGEAKEGMIGANVLLKTVTDSLLVSTVTGVDGSFEIRRPLIPSVKLEIIFLGYQKITITHNRGDALDLGTLVLIEDSKLLGEVIIEGQIPVGEVKGDTTSFNANAFKTRENADAEDLVRKIPGVTIQNGEIQAKGEQVQRVLVDGREFFGNDPFLALRNLPADVVDRVEILDQRSDQSRLTGFDDGNYSRTINIVTRPDRRSGQFGRIYAGGGTQDRYAAGGNFNYFKGNKRISIIGLFNNINQQNFSSQDLVGVTGGQGGGRGGFGGGGRPGGGGNNNFLVGQDQGIITTNSVGLNYSDKFGEKMNFTASYFFNSTNNNLFRLTNREIILSETNRQFYEESLLNNIKNNNHRINGRIEYDIDEKNALIITPSINFQNNTTFNDRDGLNLSGVLNPLSSTRTISDANTEGYNISNNLVYRYKLGKQGRTISTTVFTSWNKRDQLSELIAANRDFIRDIRDTINQETFGLSDGFNYRATVQFTEPVTEKSLLTASYQVGNNKTSADQQTFSKIPELGIMVLDTALSNVFDNTFTIQRPSVGYSYNLKNWNINTNLDYQYAVQNNEALFPLERTFNQTFSNFLPGMNASYRNREKGTSFRLRYRTNTQEPSVNQLQNVINNQNPLQLVVGNPDLKQAFSHSVFTNFSKINLEKNKTFFSFLFLSVTENFIGNSTFLTQTDSLINGEVLLRPGAQISRPENLSGQFRSRLFMTYGSPIKKLKSQFNMNSSVAFNRTPGLINDQKNFNDNIDLSQGLTLTSNISKDVDFTLSTTGTYTIVNSSLQTNLSNNFYIQNSNIRFYYSPNNGKLFVSNTVNNMLYRGLSADLDQSVWLWNIEAGYRFLKENKGELKFIVFDLLNQNNAIGRTVNDVTIEDTFTRVLTRYGLVSFTYIIGNFKQQQSNQGGPQMGRPWGGGGRTW
;
A
#
# COMPACT_ATOMS: atom_id res chain seq x y z
N MET A 1 29.30 39.95 9.36
CA MET A 1 30.60 39.34 9.73
C MET A 1 30.70 37.97 9.08
N LYS A 2 31.87 37.65 8.52
CA LYS A 2 32.29 36.43 7.80
C LYS A 2 31.92 35.15 8.62
N ALA A 3 31.69 33.95 8.10
CA ALA A 3 32.36 33.23 7.02
C ALA A 3 31.62 31.91 6.64
N VAL A 4 32.09 31.33 5.53
CA VAL A 4 32.08 29.91 5.09
C VAL A 4 30.95 29.47 4.15
N ALA A 5 31.29 29.50 2.85
CA ALA A 5 30.65 28.79 1.77
C ALA A 5 31.71 28.07 0.91
N LEU A 6 31.26 26.95 0.32
CA LEU A 6 31.68 26.36 -0.96
C LEU A 6 33.02 25.60 -1.04
N ASN A 7 32.92 24.31 -1.37
CA ASN A 7 34.03 23.53 -1.93
C ASN A 7 33.56 22.59 -3.06
N LEU A 8 34.34 22.67 -4.14
CA LEU A 8 34.61 21.75 -5.25
C LEU A 8 33.60 21.52 -6.38
N LEU A 9 34.03 22.00 -7.55
CA LEU A 9 33.64 21.63 -8.91
C LEU A 9 34.93 21.51 -9.75
N LEU A 10 34.90 20.65 -10.77
CA LEU A 10 35.90 20.36 -11.83
C LEU A 10 37.05 19.42 -11.43
N PHE A 11 37.35 18.34 -12.16
CA PHE A 11 37.66 18.31 -13.58
C PHE A 11 37.37 16.94 -14.23
N THR A 12 36.70 16.97 -15.38
CA THR A 12 36.72 15.93 -16.43
C THR A 12 37.58 16.45 -17.59
N PHE A 13 38.52 15.66 -18.12
CA PHE A 13 38.53 15.23 -19.53
C PHE A 13 39.69 14.28 -19.87
N LEU A 14 39.37 13.28 -20.68
CA LEU A 14 40.26 12.32 -21.36
C LEU A 14 41.22 13.01 -22.34
N PHE A 15 42.38 12.40 -22.61
CA PHE A 15 42.73 11.85 -23.95
C PHE A 15 43.98 10.96 -23.87
N ALA A 16 43.96 9.87 -24.64
CA ALA A 16 44.98 8.85 -24.79
C ALA A 16 46.08 9.25 -25.78
N TYR A 17 47.30 8.72 -25.64
CA TYR A 17 48.21 8.39 -26.74
C TYR A 17 49.20 7.29 -26.34
N THR A 18 49.38 6.33 -27.24
CA THR A 18 50.29 5.17 -27.23
C THR A 18 51.60 5.49 -27.97
N SER A 19 52.72 4.89 -27.56
CA SER A 19 53.80 4.48 -28.48
C SER A 19 54.81 3.54 -27.82
N ASP A 20 55.06 2.42 -28.51
CA ASP A 20 56.15 1.44 -28.31
C ASP A 20 57.55 2.03 -28.48
N LEU A 21 58.55 1.37 -27.89
CA LEU A 21 59.90 1.21 -28.46
C LEU A 21 60.61 -0.02 -27.86
N GLN A 22 61.12 -0.87 -28.76
CA GLN A 22 61.87 -2.10 -28.53
C GLN A 22 63.40 -1.87 -28.45
N ALA A 23 64.11 -2.95 -28.08
CA ALA A 23 65.55 -3.28 -28.20
C ALA A 23 66.37 -3.08 -26.90
N GLN A 24 67.26 -3.96 -26.45
CA GLN A 24 68.16 -4.91 -27.13
C GLN A 24 68.54 -6.05 -26.15
N ARG A 25 68.58 -7.31 -26.60
CA ARG A 25 69.19 -8.45 -25.88
C ARG A 25 70.61 -8.68 -26.40
N GLY A 26 71.57 -8.82 -25.49
CA GLY A 26 72.90 -9.36 -25.77
C GLY A 26 72.96 -10.85 -25.42
N ASP A 27 73.43 -11.66 -26.36
CA ASP A 27 73.65 -13.10 -26.20
C ASP A 27 74.99 -13.37 -25.50
N TRP A 28 74.93 -13.99 -24.32
CA TRP A 28 76.02 -14.79 -23.78
C TRP A 28 75.57 -16.25 -23.73
N ARG A 29 76.40 -17.14 -24.27
CA ARG A 29 76.21 -18.60 -24.27
C ARG A 29 76.09 -19.12 -22.84
N ASN A 30 74.87 -19.25 -22.32
CA ASN A 30 74.56 -20.10 -21.19
C ASN A 30 74.32 -21.51 -21.72
N GLN A 31 75.13 -22.49 -21.28
CA GLN A 31 74.73 -23.89 -21.41
C GLN A 31 73.44 -24.08 -20.62
N ASP A 32 72.38 -24.46 -21.31
CA ASP A 32 71.10 -24.73 -20.67
C ASP A 32 71.22 -26.01 -19.85
N ILE A 33 71.19 -25.84 -18.53
CA ILE A 33 71.13 -26.95 -17.58
C ILE A 33 69.66 -27.32 -17.41
N PHE A 34 69.34 -28.59 -17.62
CA PHE A 34 67.97 -29.10 -17.48
C PHE A 34 67.86 -30.05 -16.29
N LEU A 35 66.75 -29.92 -15.56
CA LEU A 35 66.28 -30.90 -14.60
C LEU A 35 65.43 -31.93 -15.35
N LYS A 36 65.72 -33.21 -15.15
CA LYS A 36 65.00 -34.33 -15.76
C LYS A 36 64.42 -35.24 -14.68
N GLY A 37 63.35 -35.94 -15.01
CA GLY A 37 62.75 -36.96 -14.15
C GLY A 37 61.58 -37.64 -14.84
N ARG A 38 61.04 -38.67 -14.19
CA ARG A 38 59.87 -39.41 -14.65
C ARG A 38 58.81 -39.45 -13.56
N VAL A 39 57.59 -39.06 -13.89
CA VAL A 39 56.45 -39.08 -12.95
C VAL A 39 55.60 -40.30 -13.25
N ILE A 40 55.30 -41.09 -12.23
CA ILE A 40 54.43 -42.26 -12.33
C ILE A 40 53.27 -42.17 -11.34
N GLU A 41 52.20 -42.86 -11.66
CA GLU A 41 51.07 -43.05 -10.77
C GLU A 41 51.36 -44.13 -9.71
N GLY A 42 50.99 -43.88 -8.45
CA GLY A 42 51.34 -44.73 -7.32
C GLY A 42 50.79 -46.15 -7.34
N GLU A 43 49.53 -46.36 -7.74
CA GLU A 43 48.93 -47.70 -7.79
C GLU A 43 49.21 -48.42 -9.11
N ALA A 44 49.04 -47.74 -10.25
CA ALA A 44 49.17 -48.34 -11.57
C ALA A 44 50.64 -48.50 -12.03
N LYS A 45 51.58 -47.75 -11.44
CA LYS A 45 52.99 -47.65 -11.87
C LYS A 45 53.18 -47.27 -13.35
N GLU A 46 52.16 -46.68 -13.97
CA GLU A 46 52.21 -46.17 -15.34
C GLU A 46 52.75 -44.74 -15.38
N GLY A 47 53.28 -44.33 -16.53
CA GLY A 47 53.78 -42.97 -16.75
C GLY A 47 52.65 -41.96 -16.70
N MET A 48 52.77 -40.95 -15.83
CA MET A 48 51.72 -39.95 -15.69
C MET A 48 51.87 -38.89 -16.77
N ILE A 49 51.05 -38.99 -17.82
CA ILE A 49 51.01 -38.03 -18.92
C ILE A 49 50.30 -36.73 -18.52
N GLY A 50 50.89 -35.58 -18.87
CA GLY A 50 50.24 -34.27 -18.69
C GLY A 50 50.26 -33.69 -17.27
N ALA A 51 51.08 -34.23 -16.36
CA ALA A 51 51.35 -33.62 -15.06
C ALA A 51 52.12 -32.30 -15.22
N ASN A 52 51.65 -31.24 -14.55
CA ASN A 52 52.29 -29.93 -14.58
C ASN A 52 53.52 -29.95 -13.67
N VAL A 53 54.70 -29.71 -14.25
CA VAL A 53 55.97 -29.59 -13.54
C VAL A 53 56.37 -28.11 -13.50
N LEU A 54 56.37 -27.53 -12.31
CA LEU A 54 56.59 -26.10 -12.07
C LEU A 54 57.90 -25.91 -11.31
N LEU A 55 58.77 -25.04 -11.80
CA LEU A 55 59.96 -24.61 -11.08
C LEU A 55 59.73 -23.20 -10.54
N LYS A 56 59.86 -23.02 -9.23
CA LYS A 56 59.60 -21.77 -8.51
C LYS A 56 60.82 -21.30 -7.72
N THR A 57 60.86 -20.03 -7.35
CA THR A 57 61.75 -19.55 -6.30
C THR A 57 61.34 -20.15 -4.95
N VAL A 58 62.24 -20.14 -3.96
CA VAL A 58 61.89 -20.53 -2.58
C VAL A 58 60.78 -19.66 -1.95
N THR A 59 60.54 -18.47 -2.50
CA THR A 59 59.46 -17.53 -2.15
C THR A 59 58.20 -17.67 -3.02
N ASP A 60 58.04 -18.80 -3.73
CA ASP A 60 56.85 -19.17 -4.53
C ASP A 60 56.56 -18.37 -5.81
N SER A 61 57.54 -17.66 -6.37
CA SER A 61 57.41 -17.05 -7.70
C SER A 61 57.73 -18.07 -8.81
N LEU A 62 56.83 -18.25 -9.79
CA LEU A 62 57.03 -19.17 -10.90
C LEU A 62 58.17 -18.70 -11.83
N LEU A 63 59.11 -19.59 -12.13
CA LEU A 63 60.25 -19.33 -13.00
C LEU A 63 60.03 -19.95 -14.38
N VAL A 64 59.77 -21.25 -14.43
CA VAL A 64 59.57 -22.04 -15.66
C VAL A 64 58.56 -23.14 -15.36
N SER A 65 57.81 -23.58 -16.36
CA SER A 65 56.90 -24.72 -16.27
C SER A 65 57.02 -25.62 -17.50
N THR A 66 56.78 -26.92 -17.33
CA THR A 66 56.61 -27.89 -18.41
C THR A 66 55.52 -28.89 -18.05
N VAL A 67 55.21 -29.82 -18.95
CA VAL A 67 54.30 -30.94 -18.71
C VAL A 67 55.02 -32.25 -18.97
N THR A 68 54.62 -33.32 -18.28
CA THR A 68 55.16 -34.67 -18.52
C THR A 68 54.65 -35.25 -19.85
N GLY A 69 55.52 -35.98 -20.55
CA GLY A 69 55.23 -36.69 -21.78
C GLY A 69 54.46 -37.98 -21.58
N VAL A 70 54.24 -38.73 -22.67
CA VAL A 70 53.40 -39.96 -22.71
C VAL A 70 53.90 -41.06 -21.77
N ASP A 71 55.22 -41.14 -21.55
CA ASP A 71 55.86 -42.10 -20.66
C ASP A 71 56.07 -41.56 -19.23
N GLY A 72 55.57 -40.35 -18.95
CA GLY A 72 55.75 -39.64 -17.68
C GLY A 72 57.05 -38.84 -17.57
N SER A 73 57.91 -38.84 -18.59
CA SER A 73 59.18 -38.10 -18.54
C SER A 73 58.97 -36.58 -18.64
N PHE A 74 59.81 -35.79 -17.97
CA PHE A 74 59.86 -34.34 -18.15
C PHE A 74 61.30 -33.84 -18.21
N GLU A 75 61.47 -32.72 -18.90
CA GLU A 75 62.71 -31.96 -18.95
C GLU A 75 62.37 -30.47 -18.79
N ILE A 76 62.94 -29.81 -17.78
CA ILE A 76 62.66 -28.41 -17.46
C ILE A 76 63.96 -27.63 -17.26
N ARG A 77 64.08 -26.46 -17.90
CA ARG A 77 65.27 -25.62 -17.79
C ARG A 77 65.44 -25.13 -16.36
N ARG A 78 66.61 -25.38 -15.76
CA ARG A 78 66.97 -24.97 -14.40
C ARG A 78 67.69 -23.61 -14.44
N PRO A 79 67.09 -22.51 -13.93
CA PRO A 79 67.76 -21.22 -13.83
C PRO A 79 68.99 -21.27 -12.91
N LEU A 80 69.96 -20.40 -13.16
CA LEU A 80 71.22 -20.28 -12.41
C LEU A 80 71.03 -19.58 -11.05
N ILE A 81 70.00 -19.92 -10.29
CA ILE A 81 69.81 -19.46 -8.91
C ILE A 81 70.20 -20.56 -7.90
N PRO A 82 70.62 -20.21 -6.67
CA PRO A 82 71.20 -21.16 -5.72
C PRO A 82 70.25 -22.29 -5.29
N SER A 83 68.96 -21.99 -5.13
CA SER A 83 67.94 -22.92 -4.70
C SER A 83 66.63 -22.66 -5.43
N VAL A 84 65.98 -23.72 -5.91
CA VAL A 84 64.69 -23.69 -6.59
C VAL A 84 63.75 -24.71 -5.96
N LYS A 85 62.45 -24.44 -6.01
CA LYS A 85 61.41 -25.37 -5.58
C LYS A 85 60.72 -25.94 -6.81
N LEU A 86 60.84 -27.25 -7.02
CA LEU A 86 60.09 -28.00 -8.03
C LEU A 86 58.78 -28.46 -7.42
N GLU A 87 57.68 -28.25 -8.15
CA GLU A 87 56.35 -28.72 -7.78
C GLU A 87 55.73 -29.50 -8.94
N ILE A 88 55.21 -30.68 -8.66
CA ILE A 88 54.50 -31.50 -9.65
C ILE A 88 53.05 -31.63 -9.23
N ILE A 89 52.14 -31.21 -10.10
CA ILE A 89 50.70 -31.10 -9.84
C ILE A 89 49.94 -31.80 -10.96
N PHE A 90 49.04 -32.69 -10.57
CA PHE A 90 48.07 -33.30 -11.46
C PHE A 90 46.70 -33.35 -10.76
N LEU A 91 45.63 -33.15 -11.51
CA LEU A 91 44.28 -33.02 -10.94
C LEU A 91 43.88 -34.34 -10.28
N GLY A 92 43.46 -34.28 -9.01
CA GLY A 92 43.09 -35.48 -8.24
C GLY A 92 44.24 -36.17 -7.50
N TYR A 93 45.47 -35.63 -7.55
CA TYR A 93 46.65 -36.19 -6.88
C TYR A 93 47.30 -35.19 -5.91
N GLN A 94 47.96 -35.71 -4.88
CA GLN A 94 48.71 -34.92 -3.92
C GLN A 94 49.95 -34.31 -4.59
N LYS A 95 50.09 -33.00 -4.46
CA LYS A 95 51.22 -32.25 -5.03
C LYS A 95 52.56 -32.70 -4.43
N ILE A 96 53.52 -33.06 -5.28
CA ILE A 96 54.92 -33.29 -4.88
C ILE A 96 55.65 -31.95 -4.84
N THR A 97 56.44 -31.71 -3.80
CA THR A 97 57.28 -30.51 -3.67
C THR A 97 58.71 -30.91 -3.31
N ILE A 98 59.69 -30.53 -4.13
CA ILE A 98 61.11 -30.85 -3.95
C ILE A 98 61.91 -29.54 -4.00
N THR A 99 62.74 -29.29 -3.00
CA THR A 99 63.74 -28.20 -3.06
C THR A 99 65.01 -28.74 -3.68
N HIS A 100 65.49 -28.12 -4.76
CA HIS A 100 66.69 -28.51 -5.49
C HIS A 100 67.72 -27.38 -5.45
N ASN A 101 68.90 -27.65 -4.89
CA ASN A 101 69.99 -26.73 -4.70
C ASN A 101 71.04 -26.84 -5.82
N ARG A 102 71.94 -25.87 -5.92
CA ARG A 102 73.02 -25.89 -6.91
C ARG A 102 74.09 -26.90 -6.50
N GLY A 103 74.28 -27.94 -7.30
CA GLY A 103 75.19 -29.05 -7.03
C GLY A 103 74.48 -30.40 -6.87
N ASP A 104 73.16 -30.38 -6.65
CA ASP A 104 72.34 -31.58 -6.60
C ASP A 104 72.25 -32.25 -7.98
N ALA A 105 71.96 -33.56 -8.00
CA ALA A 105 71.79 -34.32 -9.24
C ALA A 105 70.67 -33.70 -10.10
N LEU A 106 70.96 -33.54 -11.40
CA LEU A 106 70.02 -32.97 -12.36
C LEU A 106 68.93 -33.96 -12.80
N ASP A 107 69.15 -35.25 -12.58
CA ASP A 107 68.15 -36.29 -12.74
C ASP A 107 67.51 -36.61 -11.38
N LEU A 108 66.21 -36.37 -11.28
CA LEU A 108 65.41 -36.57 -10.08
C LEU A 108 64.85 -37.99 -9.98
N GLY A 109 65.16 -38.86 -10.96
CA GLY A 109 64.69 -40.24 -10.99
C GLY A 109 63.18 -40.33 -11.16
N THR A 110 62.59 -41.37 -10.56
CA THR A 110 61.15 -41.64 -10.65
C THR A 110 60.41 -41.06 -9.44
N LEU A 111 59.44 -40.18 -9.71
CA LEU A 111 58.62 -39.48 -8.72
C LEU A 111 57.20 -40.05 -8.77
N VAL A 112 56.66 -40.44 -7.62
CA VAL A 112 55.37 -41.13 -7.53
C VAL A 112 54.29 -40.18 -7.04
N LEU A 113 53.27 -39.92 -7.86
CA LEU A 113 52.08 -39.16 -7.49
C LEU A 113 51.03 -40.08 -6.87
N ILE A 114 50.51 -39.69 -5.70
CA ILE A 114 49.51 -40.44 -4.93
C ILE A 114 48.16 -39.73 -5.06
N GLU A 115 47.08 -40.47 -5.31
CA GLU A 115 45.72 -39.89 -5.40
C GLU A 115 45.35 -39.14 -4.10
N ASP A 116 44.74 -37.97 -4.24
CA ASP A 116 44.22 -37.16 -3.13
C ASP A 116 42.74 -37.51 -2.89
N SER A 117 42.48 -38.49 -2.01
CA SER A 117 41.14 -39.02 -1.72
C SER A 117 40.24 -38.10 -0.88
N LYS A 118 40.53 -36.80 -0.79
CA LYS A 118 39.57 -35.81 -0.29
C LYS A 118 38.57 -35.48 -1.39
N LEU A 119 37.41 -36.14 -1.34
CA LEU A 119 36.17 -35.73 -2.00
C LEU A 119 35.95 -34.23 -1.79
N LEU A 120 36.31 -33.43 -2.80
CA LEU A 120 35.92 -32.03 -2.89
C LEU A 120 34.39 -32.02 -2.97
N GLY A 121 33.75 -31.56 -1.90
CA GLY A 121 32.33 -31.28 -1.90
C GLY A 121 32.01 -30.44 -3.13
N GLU A 122 31.09 -30.95 -3.94
CA GLU A 122 30.54 -30.32 -5.12
C GLU A 122 30.35 -28.82 -4.85
N VAL A 123 31.19 -27.97 -5.44
CA VAL A 123 30.88 -26.55 -5.54
C VAL A 123 29.79 -26.47 -6.59
N ILE A 124 28.55 -26.68 -6.16
CA ILE A 124 27.38 -26.27 -6.92
C ILE A 124 27.54 -24.76 -7.05
N ILE A 125 28.01 -24.31 -8.21
CA ILE A 125 27.82 -22.93 -8.62
C ILE A 125 26.31 -22.81 -8.80
N GLU A 126 25.60 -22.49 -7.72
CA GLU A 126 24.22 -22.06 -7.77
C GLU A 126 24.22 -20.82 -8.65
N GLY A 127 23.89 -20.99 -9.93
CA GLY A 127 23.72 -19.88 -10.86
C GLY A 127 22.84 -18.85 -10.19
N GLN A 128 23.29 -17.59 -10.14
CA GLN A 128 22.51 -16.51 -9.54
C GLN A 128 21.16 -16.48 -10.24
N ILE A 129 20.10 -16.86 -9.51
CA ILE A 129 18.74 -16.75 -10.00
C ILE A 129 18.53 -15.29 -10.39
N PRO A 130 18.22 -14.98 -11.66
CA PRO A 130 17.96 -13.61 -12.06
C PRO A 130 16.86 -13.04 -11.18
N VAL A 131 17.16 -11.96 -10.46
CA VAL A 131 16.21 -11.34 -9.50
C VAL A 131 14.94 -10.88 -10.20
N GLY A 132 15.06 -10.50 -11.47
CA GLY A 132 13.94 -10.08 -12.29
C GLY A 132 14.37 -9.52 -13.63
N GLU A 133 13.41 -8.98 -14.37
CA GLU A 133 13.58 -8.30 -15.65
C GLU A 133 12.57 -7.14 -15.77
N VAL A 134 12.90 -6.12 -16.56
CA VAL A 134 11.96 -5.05 -16.91
C VAL A 134 11.43 -5.31 -18.32
N LYS A 135 10.13 -5.59 -18.43
CA LYS A 135 9.41 -5.82 -19.69
C LYS A 135 8.40 -4.71 -19.93
N GLY A 136 8.74 -3.77 -20.80
CA GLY A 136 7.84 -2.66 -21.13
C GLY A 136 7.52 -1.81 -19.92
N ASP A 137 6.26 -1.89 -19.45
CA ASP A 137 5.73 -1.16 -18.30
C ASP A 137 5.71 -2.01 -17.01
N THR A 138 6.24 -3.23 -17.09
CA THR A 138 6.19 -4.25 -16.06
C THR A 138 7.59 -4.52 -15.51
N THR A 139 7.72 -4.47 -14.18
CA THR A 139 8.91 -4.98 -13.47
C THR A 139 8.56 -6.39 -12.98
N SER A 140 9.15 -7.41 -13.58
CA SER A 140 8.91 -8.82 -13.25
C SER A 140 10.00 -9.31 -12.29
N PHE A 141 9.62 -9.79 -11.12
CA PHE A 141 10.53 -10.36 -10.12
C PHE A 141 10.36 -11.88 -10.06
N ASN A 142 11.46 -12.62 -10.10
CA ASN A 142 11.44 -14.08 -9.97
C ASN A 142 11.15 -14.46 -8.52
N ALA A 143 10.09 -15.22 -8.28
CA ALA A 143 9.70 -15.63 -6.92
C ALA A 143 10.79 -16.45 -6.23
N ASN A 144 11.52 -17.30 -6.98
CA ASN A 144 12.58 -18.16 -6.43
C ASN A 144 13.81 -17.39 -5.91
N ALA A 145 13.98 -16.12 -6.31
CA ALA A 145 15.04 -15.24 -5.82
C ALA A 145 14.79 -14.72 -4.39
N PHE A 146 13.55 -14.83 -3.90
CA PHE A 146 13.12 -14.38 -2.57
C PHE A 146 12.71 -15.60 -1.74
N LYS A 147 13.52 -15.96 -0.75
CA LYS A 147 13.22 -17.10 0.13
C LYS A 147 12.10 -16.73 1.08
N THR A 148 11.00 -17.49 1.08
CA THR A 148 9.88 -17.37 2.02
C THR A 148 9.90 -18.50 3.04
N ARG A 149 9.21 -18.30 4.17
CA ARG A 149 8.95 -19.38 5.14
C ARG A 149 8.15 -20.52 4.50
N GLU A 150 8.24 -21.71 5.09
CA GLU A 150 7.36 -22.83 4.75
C GLU A 150 5.88 -22.41 4.91
N ASN A 151 5.02 -22.80 3.97
CA ASN A 151 3.59 -22.45 3.95
C ASN A 151 3.27 -20.95 3.95
N ALA A 152 4.20 -20.12 3.44
CA ALA A 152 3.98 -18.69 3.23
C ALA A 152 2.89 -18.41 2.17
N ASP A 153 2.23 -17.27 2.29
CA ASP A 153 1.29 -16.76 1.29
C ASP A 153 1.99 -15.78 0.32
N ALA A 154 1.34 -15.41 -0.78
CA ALA A 154 1.90 -14.50 -1.78
C ALA A 154 2.15 -13.09 -1.19
N GLU A 155 1.45 -12.69 -0.12
CA GLU A 155 1.79 -11.47 0.62
C GLU A 155 3.21 -11.52 1.21
N ASP A 156 3.59 -12.63 1.84
CA ASP A 156 4.92 -12.80 2.45
C ASP A 156 6.02 -12.72 1.37
N LEU A 157 5.75 -13.24 0.17
CA LEU A 157 6.64 -13.11 -0.98
C LEU A 157 6.73 -11.66 -1.46
N VAL A 158 5.58 -11.01 -1.68
CA VAL A 158 5.47 -9.63 -2.17
C VAL A 158 6.16 -8.64 -1.24
N ARG A 159 6.10 -8.86 0.07
CA ARG A 159 6.78 -8.05 1.09
C ARG A 159 8.31 -8.07 0.96
N LYS A 160 8.89 -9.13 0.40
CA LYS A 160 10.34 -9.25 0.18
C LYS A 160 10.80 -8.59 -1.12
N ILE A 161 9.87 -8.14 -1.96
CA ILE A 161 10.19 -7.52 -3.25
C ILE A 161 10.69 -6.08 -3.04
N PRO A 162 11.82 -5.70 -3.66
CA PRO A 162 12.35 -4.35 -3.61
C PRO A 162 11.34 -3.31 -4.10
N GLY A 163 11.15 -2.25 -3.30
CA GLY A 163 10.23 -1.16 -3.64
C GLY A 163 8.76 -1.48 -3.35
N VAL A 164 8.46 -2.65 -2.79
CA VAL A 164 7.15 -2.93 -2.20
C VAL A 164 7.24 -2.74 -0.69
N THR A 165 6.29 -1.99 -0.13
CA THR A 165 6.13 -1.79 1.30
C THR A 165 4.67 -2.01 1.66
N ILE A 166 4.42 -2.36 2.92
CA ILE A 166 3.08 -2.38 3.49
C ILE A 166 3.07 -1.31 4.56
N GLN A 167 2.33 -0.23 4.32
CA GLN A 167 2.21 0.91 5.23
C GLN A 167 0.72 1.17 5.46
N ASN A 168 0.33 1.40 6.72
CA ASN A 168 -1.05 1.74 7.10
C ASN A 168 -2.11 0.76 6.59
N GLY A 169 -1.81 -0.55 6.55
CA GLY A 169 -2.74 -1.56 6.05
C GLY A 169 -2.97 -1.49 4.54
N GLU A 170 -2.09 -0.84 3.77
CA GLU A 170 -2.13 -0.78 2.31
C GLU A 170 -0.81 -1.27 1.70
N ILE A 171 -0.89 -1.95 0.56
CA ILE A 171 0.28 -2.36 -0.21
C ILE A 171 0.68 -1.18 -1.09
N GLN A 172 1.92 -0.72 -0.96
CA GLN A 172 2.49 0.30 -1.83
C GLN A 172 3.61 -0.31 -2.66
N ALA A 173 3.60 -0.03 -3.95
CA ALA A 173 4.67 -0.39 -4.86
C ALA A 173 5.25 0.88 -5.48
N LYS A 174 6.55 1.13 -5.28
CA LYS A 174 7.22 2.38 -5.69
C LYS A 174 6.49 3.62 -5.14
N GLY A 175 6.12 3.59 -3.86
CA GLY A 175 5.43 4.70 -3.17
C GLY A 175 4.00 5.01 -3.62
N GLU A 176 3.44 4.26 -4.58
CA GLU A 176 2.04 4.37 -5.00
C GLU A 176 1.26 3.16 -4.47
N GLN A 177 0.04 3.39 -3.96
CA GLN A 177 -0.85 2.34 -3.50
C GLN A 177 -1.19 1.37 -4.66
N VAL A 178 -1.05 0.08 -4.41
CA VAL A 178 -1.50 -0.99 -5.30
C VAL A 178 -3.02 -1.04 -5.23
N GLN A 179 -3.69 -0.81 -6.37
CA GLN A 179 -5.15 -0.76 -6.44
C GLN A 179 -5.77 -2.12 -6.77
N ARG A 180 -5.02 -3.00 -7.44
CA ARG A 180 -5.53 -4.30 -7.92
C ARG A 180 -4.46 -5.38 -7.89
N VAL A 181 -4.92 -6.62 -7.73
CA VAL A 181 -4.10 -7.82 -7.92
C VAL A 181 -4.72 -8.70 -9.01
N LEU A 182 -3.89 -9.07 -9.97
CA LEU A 182 -4.23 -10.00 -11.04
C LEU A 182 -3.58 -11.36 -10.76
N VAL A 183 -4.23 -12.43 -11.21
CA VAL A 183 -3.67 -13.79 -11.22
C VAL A 183 -3.63 -14.30 -12.66
N ASP A 184 -2.42 -14.45 -13.19
CA ASP A 184 -2.15 -14.65 -14.62
C ASP A 184 -2.97 -13.70 -15.51
N GLY A 185 -2.89 -12.39 -15.21
CA GLY A 185 -3.51 -11.33 -16.00
C GLY A 185 -5.01 -11.13 -15.82
N ARG A 186 -5.67 -11.83 -14.89
CA ARG A 186 -7.12 -11.67 -14.63
C ARG A 186 -7.38 -11.23 -13.20
N GLU A 187 -8.35 -10.34 -13.01
CA GLU A 187 -8.74 -9.86 -11.68
C GLU A 187 -9.10 -11.03 -10.75
N PHE A 188 -8.60 -10.99 -9.52
CA PHE A 188 -8.79 -12.01 -8.51
C PHE A 188 -9.28 -11.33 -7.23
N PHE A 189 -10.54 -11.57 -6.84
CA PHE A 189 -11.23 -10.83 -5.78
C PHE A 189 -11.40 -9.30 -6.03
N GLY A 190 -11.38 -8.87 -7.29
CA GLY A 190 -11.69 -7.49 -7.68
C GLY A 190 -10.61 -6.48 -7.27
N ASN A 191 -10.99 -5.46 -6.50
CA ASN A 191 -10.11 -4.34 -6.11
C ASN A 191 -9.48 -4.51 -4.71
N ASP A 192 -9.33 -5.74 -4.20
CA ASP A 192 -8.62 -6.00 -2.93
C ASP A 192 -7.31 -6.76 -3.11
N PRO A 193 -6.17 -6.06 -2.99
CA PRO A 193 -4.87 -6.68 -3.02
C PRO A 193 -4.61 -7.70 -1.89
N PHE A 194 -5.07 -7.45 -0.67
CA PHE A 194 -4.78 -8.33 0.46
C PHE A 194 -5.56 -9.63 0.40
N LEU A 195 -6.87 -9.57 0.10
CA LEU A 195 -7.64 -10.79 -0.14
C LEU A 195 -7.04 -11.61 -1.28
N ALA A 196 -6.56 -10.98 -2.34
CA ALA A 196 -5.94 -11.71 -3.43
C ALA A 196 -4.63 -12.41 -3.01
N LEU A 197 -3.72 -11.69 -2.36
CA LEU A 197 -2.38 -12.19 -2.03
C LEU A 197 -2.35 -13.15 -0.84
N ARG A 198 -3.24 -12.98 0.15
CA ARG A 198 -3.33 -13.86 1.33
C ARG A 198 -3.98 -15.20 1.02
N ASN A 199 -4.70 -15.29 -0.10
CA ASN A 199 -5.40 -16.52 -0.50
C ASN A 199 -4.64 -17.36 -1.53
N LEU A 200 -3.41 -16.96 -1.89
CA LEU A 200 -2.54 -17.69 -2.80
C LEU A 200 -1.26 -18.10 -2.05
N PRO A 201 -0.92 -19.39 -2.00
CA PRO A 201 0.36 -19.84 -1.46
C PRO A 201 1.55 -19.24 -2.24
N ALA A 202 2.66 -18.93 -1.56
CA ALA A 202 3.87 -18.42 -2.20
C ALA A 202 4.50 -19.44 -3.17
N ASP A 203 4.35 -20.74 -2.90
CA ASP A 203 4.93 -21.81 -3.70
C ASP A 203 4.23 -22.00 -5.06
N VAL A 204 2.98 -21.53 -5.22
CA VAL A 204 2.31 -21.51 -6.54
C VAL A 204 2.74 -20.36 -7.43
N VAL A 205 3.51 -19.39 -6.89
CA VAL A 205 3.98 -18.21 -7.63
C VAL A 205 5.29 -18.51 -8.35
N ASP A 206 5.34 -18.16 -9.64
CA ASP A 206 6.54 -18.21 -10.48
C ASP A 206 7.26 -16.85 -10.49
N ARG A 207 6.48 -15.78 -10.69
CA ARG A 207 6.96 -14.40 -10.71
C ARG A 207 5.87 -13.44 -10.23
N VAL A 208 6.33 -12.32 -9.71
CA VAL A 208 5.49 -11.19 -9.30
C VAL A 208 5.81 -10.02 -10.21
N GLU A 209 4.79 -9.51 -10.89
CA GLU A 209 4.89 -8.43 -11.84
C GLU A 209 4.28 -7.15 -11.26
N ILE A 210 5.06 -6.08 -11.17
CA ILE A 210 4.58 -4.75 -10.79
C ILE A 210 4.43 -3.92 -12.06
N LEU A 211 3.20 -3.54 -12.41
CA LEU A 211 2.90 -2.81 -13.64
C LEU A 211 2.02 -1.58 -13.40
N ASP A 212 2.19 -0.58 -14.26
CA ASP A 212 1.30 0.57 -14.36
C ASP A 212 0.16 0.21 -15.33
N GLN A 213 -0.92 -0.36 -14.80
CA GLN A 213 -2.05 -0.81 -15.60
C GLN A 213 -2.82 0.39 -16.17
N ARG A 214 -2.86 0.49 -17.49
CA ARG A 214 -3.61 1.51 -18.24
C ARG A 214 -5.13 1.41 -17.98
N SER A 215 -5.83 2.52 -18.15
CA SER A 215 -7.30 2.56 -18.09
C SER A 215 -7.94 1.58 -19.08
N ASP A 216 -9.16 1.14 -18.80
CA ASP A 216 -9.90 0.22 -19.70
C ASP A 216 -10.12 0.81 -21.08
N GLN A 217 -10.38 2.11 -21.12
CA GLN A 217 -10.46 2.91 -22.34
C GLN A 217 -9.13 2.88 -23.13
N SER A 218 -8.01 3.10 -22.45
CA SER A 218 -6.67 3.04 -23.06
C SER A 218 -6.30 1.64 -23.55
N ARG A 219 -6.64 0.60 -22.78
CA ARG A 219 -6.46 -0.81 -23.17
C ARG A 219 -7.29 -1.19 -24.40
N LEU A 220 -8.53 -0.70 -24.50
CA LEU A 220 -9.40 -1.00 -25.63
C LEU A 220 -8.97 -0.25 -26.89
N THR A 221 -8.68 1.05 -26.80
CA THR A 221 -8.30 1.90 -27.94
C THR A 221 -6.85 1.70 -28.37
N GLY A 222 -6.00 1.17 -27.48
CA GLY A 222 -4.55 1.08 -27.65
C GLY A 222 -3.83 2.41 -27.41
N PHE A 223 -4.57 3.46 -27.06
CA PHE A 223 -4.07 4.82 -26.92
C PHE A 223 -3.94 5.23 -25.45
N ASP A 224 -2.78 5.74 -25.07
CA ASP A 224 -2.46 6.05 -23.68
C ASP A 224 -3.05 7.38 -23.23
N ASP A 225 -4.06 7.33 -22.36
CA ASP A 225 -4.72 8.51 -21.77
C ASP A 225 -3.97 9.09 -20.54
N GLY A 226 -2.83 8.49 -20.14
CA GLY A 226 -2.06 8.91 -18.97
C GLY A 226 -2.67 8.49 -17.61
N ASN A 227 -3.79 7.76 -17.64
CA ASN A 227 -4.42 7.21 -16.45
C ASN A 227 -3.94 5.78 -16.21
N TYR A 228 -3.18 5.60 -15.12
CA TYR A 228 -2.66 4.30 -14.71
C TYR A 228 -3.08 3.98 -13.28
N SER A 229 -3.39 2.72 -13.05
CA SER A 229 -3.55 2.11 -11.74
C SER A 229 -2.33 1.25 -11.45
N ARG A 230 -1.77 1.35 -10.24
CA ARG A 230 -0.67 0.46 -9.87
C ARG A 230 -1.22 -0.92 -9.55
N THR A 231 -0.72 -1.93 -10.25
CA THR A 231 -1.25 -3.30 -10.19
C THR A 231 -0.12 -4.30 -9.96
N ILE A 232 -0.40 -5.32 -9.16
CA ILE A 232 0.47 -6.50 -9.00
C ILE A 232 -0.17 -7.66 -9.76
N ASN A 233 0.57 -8.29 -10.66
CA ASN A 233 0.16 -9.53 -11.31
C ASN A 233 0.97 -10.71 -10.74
N ILE A 234 0.27 -11.68 -10.17
CA ILE A 234 0.82 -12.94 -9.69
C ILE A 234 0.73 -13.96 -10.81
N VAL A 235 1.89 -14.32 -11.38
CA VAL A 235 1.95 -15.35 -12.41
C VAL A 235 2.19 -16.69 -11.73
N THR A 236 1.28 -17.63 -11.96
CA THR A 236 1.33 -18.96 -11.36
C THR A 236 2.29 -19.87 -12.13
N ARG A 237 2.93 -20.80 -11.41
CA ARG A 237 3.81 -21.78 -12.03
C ARG A 237 3.04 -22.68 -13.00
N PRO A 238 3.61 -23.05 -14.16
CA PRO A 238 2.93 -23.91 -15.14
C PRO A 238 2.41 -25.23 -14.57
N ASP A 239 3.16 -25.87 -13.67
CA ASP A 239 2.81 -27.13 -12.98
C ASP A 239 1.72 -26.94 -11.90
N ARG A 240 1.47 -25.69 -11.48
CA ARG A 240 0.49 -25.33 -10.44
C ARG A 240 -0.79 -24.69 -11.00
N ARG A 241 -0.93 -24.60 -12.33
CA ARG A 241 -2.13 -24.07 -13.03
C ARG A 241 -3.32 -25.04 -13.10
N SER A 242 -3.12 -26.30 -12.70
CA SER A 242 -4.17 -27.32 -12.66
C SER A 242 -4.07 -28.09 -11.35
N GLY A 243 -4.84 -27.68 -10.34
CA GLY A 243 -4.78 -28.28 -9.02
C GLY A 243 -5.76 -27.69 -8.02
N GLN A 244 -5.80 -28.31 -6.85
CA GLN A 244 -6.56 -27.86 -5.68
C GLN A 244 -5.60 -27.52 -4.56
N PHE A 245 -5.76 -26.34 -3.97
CA PHE A 245 -4.92 -25.89 -2.87
C PHE A 245 -5.63 -24.90 -1.96
N GLY A 246 -5.18 -24.81 -0.73
CA GLY A 246 -5.74 -23.92 0.28
C GLY A 246 -5.38 -24.37 1.68
N ARG A 247 -6.06 -23.84 2.68
CA ARG A 247 -5.91 -24.25 4.08
C ARG A 247 -7.22 -24.09 4.83
N ILE A 248 -7.43 -24.90 5.85
CA ILE A 248 -8.49 -24.73 6.83
C ILE A 248 -7.85 -24.70 8.22
N TYR A 249 -8.38 -23.88 9.11
CA TYR A 249 -7.91 -23.80 10.48
C TYR A 249 -9.05 -23.52 11.45
N ALA A 250 -8.87 -23.97 12.68
CA ALA A 250 -9.74 -23.69 13.80
C ALA A 250 -8.93 -23.65 15.08
N GLY A 251 -9.28 -22.74 15.98
CA GLY A 251 -8.61 -22.57 17.25
C GLY A 251 -9.52 -22.00 18.32
N GLY A 252 -9.22 -22.39 19.55
CA GLY A 252 -9.90 -21.94 20.77
C GLY A 252 -8.87 -21.51 21.81
N GLY A 253 -9.25 -20.57 22.65
CA GLY A 253 -8.34 -19.89 23.56
C GLY A 253 -9.00 -19.43 24.85
N THR A 254 -8.19 -18.85 25.72
CA THR A 254 -8.63 -18.23 26.97
C THR A 254 -9.58 -17.06 26.70
N GLN A 255 -10.42 -16.66 27.67
CA GLN A 255 -11.37 -15.54 27.54
C GLN A 255 -12.35 -15.71 26.35
N ASP A 256 -12.82 -16.94 26.13
CA ASP A 256 -13.75 -17.30 25.05
C ASP A 256 -13.28 -16.85 23.65
N ARG A 257 -11.95 -16.78 23.46
CA ARG A 257 -11.36 -16.41 22.16
C ARG A 257 -11.38 -17.59 21.22
N TYR A 258 -11.77 -17.32 19.97
CA TYR A 258 -11.78 -18.31 18.92
C TYR A 258 -11.35 -17.71 17.58
N ALA A 259 -10.81 -18.56 16.72
CA ALA A 259 -10.51 -18.22 15.34
C ALA A 259 -10.68 -19.46 14.47
N ALA A 260 -11.57 -19.38 13.49
CA ALA A 260 -11.78 -20.42 12.50
C ALA A 260 -11.83 -19.79 11.11
N GLY A 261 -11.33 -20.50 10.11
CA GLY A 261 -11.34 -19.98 8.76
C GLY A 261 -10.58 -20.86 7.80
N GLY A 262 -10.44 -20.37 6.58
CA GLY A 262 -9.75 -21.09 5.53
C GLY A 262 -10.04 -20.55 4.16
N ASN A 263 -9.33 -21.11 3.19
CA ASN A 263 -9.52 -20.89 1.78
C ASN A 263 -9.39 -22.20 1.01
N PHE A 264 -10.07 -22.26 -0.12
CA PHE A 264 -9.99 -23.34 -1.06
C PHE A 264 -9.97 -22.77 -2.48
N ASN A 265 -8.96 -23.13 -3.25
CA ASN A 265 -8.78 -22.72 -4.63
C ASN A 265 -8.78 -23.96 -5.54
N TYR A 266 -9.55 -23.89 -6.61
CA TYR A 266 -9.61 -24.88 -7.68
C TYR A 266 -9.26 -24.22 -9.01
N PHE A 267 -8.07 -24.53 -9.54
CA PHE A 267 -7.61 -24.02 -10.83
C PHE A 267 -7.59 -25.15 -11.85
N LYS A 268 -8.16 -24.92 -13.04
CA LYS A 268 -8.14 -25.84 -14.18
C LYS A 268 -8.04 -25.05 -15.48
N GLY A 269 -6.82 -24.89 -15.98
CA GLY A 269 -6.56 -24.11 -17.20
C GLY A 269 -6.98 -22.66 -17.01
N ASN A 270 -7.99 -22.21 -17.76
CA ASN A 270 -8.52 -20.86 -17.58
C ASN A 270 -9.50 -20.76 -16.41
N LYS A 271 -10.15 -21.84 -15.98
CA LYS A 271 -11.14 -21.78 -14.90
C LYS A 271 -10.47 -21.67 -13.54
N ARG A 272 -10.92 -20.70 -12.73
CA ARG A 272 -10.50 -20.50 -11.34
C ARG A 272 -11.71 -20.30 -10.45
N ILE A 273 -11.79 -21.08 -9.39
CA ILE A 273 -12.82 -20.97 -8.36
C ILE A 273 -12.09 -20.84 -7.02
N SER A 274 -12.46 -19.83 -6.23
CA SER A 274 -11.89 -19.61 -4.91
C SER A 274 -13.00 -19.36 -3.89
N ILE A 275 -12.93 -20.06 -2.77
CA ILE A 275 -13.86 -19.96 -1.63
C ILE A 275 -13.03 -19.61 -0.40
N ILE A 276 -13.50 -18.65 0.39
CA ILE A 276 -12.83 -18.19 1.60
C ILE A 276 -13.83 -18.04 2.74
N GLY A 277 -13.45 -18.40 3.96
CA GLY A 277 -14.24 -18.21 5.19
C GLY A 277 -13.37 -17.75 6.37
N LEU A 278 -13.91 -16.88 7.22
CA LEU A 278 -13.24 -16.33 8.40
C LEU A 278 -14.26 -16.04 9.50
N PHE A 279 -14.07 -16.58 10.69
CA PHE A 279 -14.97 -16.50 11.84
C PHE A 279 -14.12 -16.36 13.11
N ASN A 280 -14.12 -15.19 13.75
CA ASN A 280 -13.26 -14.95 14.90
C ASN A 280 -13.72 -13.77 15.77
N ASN A 281 -13.25 -13.73 17.02
CA ASN A 281 -13.38 -12.59 17.94
C ASN A 281 -12.01 -12.09 18.46
N ILE A 282 -10.96 -12.30 17.67
CA ILE A 282 -9.58 -11.92 17.99
C ILE A 282 -9.11 -10.70 17.18
N ASN A 283 -10.06 -9.86 16.73
CA ASN A 283 -9.83 -8.70 15.86
C ASN A 283 -9.14 -9.01 14.52
N GLN A 284 -9.15 -10.26 14.07
CA GLN A 284 -8.62 -10.63 12.76
C GLN A 284 -9.61 -10.19 11.68
N GLN A 285 -9.18 -9.28 10.83
CA GLN A 285 -9.91 -8.85 9.64
C GLN A 285 -9.15 -9.35 8.40
N ASN A 286 -9.75 -9.26 7.20
CA ASN A 286 -9.02 -9.42 5.94
C ASN A 286 -8.19 -10.73 5.77
N PHE A 287 -8.59 -11.82 6.44
CA PHE A 287 -8.01 -13.17 6.33
C PHE A 287 -6.51 -13.28 6.68
N SER A 288 -6.02 -12.46 7.62
CA SER A 288 -4.60 -12.41 7.99
C SER A 288 -4.29 -12.92 9.37
N SER A 289 -3.43 -13.94 9.46
CA SER A 289 -2.88 -14.37 10.75
C SER A 289 -2.00 -13.30 11.42
N GLN A 290 -1.58 -12.25 10.68
CA GLN A 290 -0.75 -11.16 11.19
C GLN A 290 -1.53 -9.88 11.52
N ASP A 291 -2.86 -9.84 11.35
CA ASP A 291 -3.67 -8.68 11.77
C ASP A 291 -3.70 -8.54 13.31
N LEU A 292 -3.11 -9.50 14.05
CA LEU A 292 -2.73 -9.35 15.46
C LEU A 292 -1.63 -8.30 15.70
N VAL A 293 -1.05 -7.66 14.69
CA VAL A 293 0.12 -6.77 14.84
C VAL A 293 -0.25 -5.28 14.69
N GLY A 294 -1.52 -4.90 14.72
CA GLY A 294 -1.87 -3.47 14.66
C GLY A 294 -3.32 -3.14 14.96
N VAL A 295 -3.65 -3.02 16.25
CA VAL A 295 -4.67 -2.05 16.73
C VAL A 295 -3.98 -0.76 17.21
N THR A 296 -2.65 -0.74 17.22
CA THR A 296 -1.85 0.43 17.55
C THR A 296 -1.15 0.89 16.27
N GLY A 297 -1.48 2.09 15.79
CA GLY A 297 -0.74 2.74 14.71
C GLY A 297 -1.42 2.88 13.36
N GLY A 298 -2.76 2.75 13.29
CA GLY A 298 -3.53 3.48 12.28
C GLY A 298 -3.45 4.98 12.56
N GLN A 299 -2.24 5.55 12.55
CA GLN A 299 -2.03 6.98 12.52
C GLN A 299 -2.81 7.47 11.31
N GLY A 300 -3.72 8.40 11.54
CA GLY A 300 -4.42 9.14 10.51
C GLY A 300 -3.41 9.67 9.51
N GLY A 301 -3.23 8.94 8.42
CA GLY A 301 -2.50 9.39 7.25
C GLY A 301 -3.41 10.35 6.50
N GLY A 302 -3.49 11.59 6.98
CA GLY A 302 -3.90 12.77 6.24
C GLY A 302 -4.94 12.57 5.12
N ARG A 303 -6.14 12.08 5.44
CA ARG A 303 -7.32 12.73 4.85
C ARG A 303 -7.32 14.13 5.45
N GLY A 304 -7.11 15.14 4.59
CA GLY A 304 -7.20 16.53 5.02
C GLY A 304 -8.47 16.73 5.84
N GLY A 305 -8.37 17.60 6.84
CA GLY A 305 -9.44 17.90 7.77
C GLY A 305 -10.78 18.01 7.05
N PHE A 306 -11.70 17.14 7.46
CA PHE A 306 -13.11 17.42 7.45
C PHE A 306 -13.57 17.22 8.90
N GLY A 307 -13.51 18.29 9.68
CA GLY A 307 -14.42 18.43 10.80
C GLY A 307 -15.82 18.47 10.22
N GLY A 308 -16.59 17.42 10.48
CA GLY A 308 -17.92 17.22 9.92
C GLY A 308 -18.26 15.74 9.99
N GLY A 309 -19.00 15.35 11.03
CA GLY A 309 -19.59 14.02 11.13
C GLY A 309 -20.39 13.71 9.87
N GLY A 310 -19.93 12.73 9.11
CA GLY A 310 -20.54 12.32 7.85
C GLY A 310 -19.71 11.21 7.22
N ARG A 311 -20.19 9.97 7.36
CA ARG A 311 -19.65 8.79 6.66
C ARG A 311 -19.50 9.07 5.15
N PRO A 312 -18.52 8.44 4.47
CA PRO A 312 -17.99 8.89 3.19
C PRO A 312 -18.95 8.62 2.03
N GLY A 313 -19.47 9.69 1.43
CA GLY A 313 -20.09 9.67 0.11
C GLY A 313 -19.18 10.37 -0.91
N GLY A 314 -18.73 9.63 -1.93
CA GLY A 314 -18.14 10.20 -3.15
C GLY A 314 -16.62 10.03 -3.29
N GLY A 315 -16.21 9.09 -4.14
CA GLY A 315 -14.89 9.09 -4.78
C GLY A 315 -13.96 7.92 -4.43
N GLY A 316 -14.15 6.80 -5.11
CA GLY A 316 -13.05 5.95 -5.60
C GLY A 316 -12.11 5.35 -4.57
N ASN A 317 -12.61 4.47 -3.70
CA ASN A 317 -11.83 3.31 -3.26
C ASN A 317 -12.82 2.21 -2.86
N ASN A 318 -13.00 1.21 -3.73
CA ASN A 318 -13.62 -0.08 -3.41
C ASN A 318 -12.68 -0.91 -2.51
N ASN A 319 -12.01 -0.27 -1.55
CA ASN A 319 -11.12 -0.95 -0.64
C ASN A 319 -11.98 -1.81 0.28
N PHE A 320 -11.65 -3.09 0.31
CA PHE A 320 -12.22 -4.10 1.19
C PHE A 320 -11.79 -3.93 2.65
N LEU A 321 -11.02 -2.89 2.97
CA LEU A 321 -10.77 -2.49 4.34
C LEU A 321 -12.11 -2.03 4.93
N VAL A 322 -12.73 -2.89 5.73
CA VAL A 322 -13.37 -2.40 6.95
C VAL A 322 -12.30 -1.53 7.61
N GLY A 323 -12.64 -0.29 7.97
CA GLY A 323 -11.69 0.54 8.71
C GLY A 323 -11.11 -0.31 9.84
N GLN A 324 -9.82 -0.14 10.15
CA GLN A 324 -9.32 -0.62 11.44
C GLN A 324 -10.01 0.22 12.52
N ASP A 325 -11.27 -0.08 12.76
CA ASP A 325 -12.05 0.51 13.80
C ASP A 325 -11.39 0.07 15.10
N GLN A 326 -11.12 1.04 15.97
CA GLN A 326 -10.62 0.73 17.29
C GLN A 326 -11.74 0.02 18.08
N GLY A 327 -11.37 -0.83 19.03
CA GLY A 327 -12.32 -1.63 19.82
C GLY A 327 -12.06 -3.14 19.75
N ILE A 328 -13.02 -3.92 20.24
CA ILE A 328 -13.02 -5.39 20.21
C ILE A 328 -14.04 -5.84 19.16
N ILE A 329 -13.54 -6.51 18.12
CA ILE A 329 -14.27 -6.80 16.89
C ILE A 329 -14.43 -8.31 16.74
N THR A 330 -15.68 -8.73 16.62
CA THR A 330 -16.04 -10.06 16.13
C THR A 330 -16.34 -9.98 14.65
N THR A 331 -15.72 -10.86 13.85
CA THR A 331 -15.82 -10.86 12.39
C THR A 331 -16.23 -12.23 11.88
N ASN A 332 -17.29 -12.26 11.08
CA ASN A 332 -17.74 -13.43 10.32
C ASN A 332 -17.79 -13.04 8.84
N SER A 333 -17.04 -13.72 7.99
CA SER A 333 -16.91 -13.37 6.57
C SER A 333 -16.83 -14.60 5.70
N VAL A 334 -17.46 -14.52 4.53
CA VAL A 334 -17.43 -15.55 3.49
C VAL A 334 -17.25 -14.88 2.14
N GLY A 335 -16.36 -15.43 1.30
CA GLY A 335 -16.09 -14.91 -0.03
C GLY A 335 -16.06 -16.01 -1.08
N LEU A 336 -16.54 -15.68 -2.27
CA LEU A 336 -16.53 -16.51 -3.46
C LEU A 336 -15.94 -15.71 -4.62
N ASN A 337 -15.10 -16.35 -5.42
CA ASN A 337 -14.56 -15.75 -6.63
C ASN A 337 -14.53 -16.78 -7.76
N TYR A 338 -15.03 -16.37 -8.92
CA TYR A 338 -15.06 -17.15 -10.15
C TYR A 338 -14.38 -16.36 -11.26
N SER A 339 -13.48 -17.01 -11.99
CA SER A 339 -12.88 -16.46 -13.21
C SER A 339 -12.79 -17.55 -14.27
N ASP A 340 -13.25 -17.24 -15.48
CA ASP A 340 -13.10 -18.13 -16.63
C ASP A 340 -12.94 -17.32 -17.93
N LYS A 341 -12.44 -18.01 -18.95
CA LYS A 341 -12.39 -17.50 -20.32
C LYS A 341 -13.27 -18.39 -21.19
N PHE A 342 -14.39 -17.84 -21.63
CA PHE A 342 -15.35 -18.53 -22.48
C PHE A 342 -14.99 -18.34 -23.95
N GLY A 343 -14.50 -19.41 -24.59
CA GLY A 343 -13.95 -19.35 -25.94
C GLY A 343 -12.72 -18.44 -26.03
N GLU A 344 -12.50 -17.81 -27.19
CA GLU A 344 -11.38 -16.89 -27.37
C GLU A 344 -11.73 -15.42 -27.07
N LYS A 345 -13.04 -15.10 -27.05
CA LYS A 345 -13.58 -13.74 -27.13
C LYS A 345 -14.07 -13.14 -25.81
N MET A 346 -14.36 -13.96 -24.79
CA MET A 346 -15.00 -13.47 -23.56
C MET A 346 -14.23 -13.86 -22.31
N ASN A 347 -13.77 -12.86 -21.55
CA ASN A 347 -13.28 -13.04 -20.18
C ASN A 347 -14.38 -12.66 -19.19
N PHE A 348 -14.62 -13.50 -18.20
CA PHE A 348 -15.60 -13.25 -17.17
C PHE A 348 -14.97 -13.45 -15.79
N THR A 349 -15.15 -12.47 -14.92
CA THR A 349 -14.87 -12.59 -13.50
C THR A 349 -16.07 -12.13 -12.69
N ALA A 350 -16.34 -12.82 -11.59
CA ALA A 350 -17.37 -12.47 -10.64
C ALA A 350 -16.92 -12.81 -9.23
N SER A 351 -17.26 -11.96 -8.27
CA SER A 351 -17.01 -12.23 -6.86
C SER A 351 -18.19 -11.82 -6.00
N TYR A 352 -18.41 -12.59 -4.93
CA TYR A 352 -19.38 -12.30 -3.90
C TYR A 352 -18.69 -12.33 -2.54
N PHE A 353 -18.98 -11.36 -1.69
CA PHE A 353 -18.42 -11.27 -0.35
C PHE A 353 -19.48 -10.85 0.65
N PHE A 354 -19.62 -11.64 1.71
CA PHE A 354 -20.43 -11.33 2.87
C PHE A 354 -19.51 -11.06 4.05
N ASN A 355 -19.79 -10.01 4.80
CA ASN A 355 -19.08 -9.63 6.01
C ASN A 355 -20.07 -9.18 7.06
N SER A 356 -20.00 -9.78 8.24
CA SER A 356 -20.75 -9.41 9.43
C SER A 356 -19.75 -9.09 10.53
N THR A 357 -19.81 -7.87 11.04
CA THR A 357 -18.95 -7.41 12.12
C THR A 357 -19.78 -6.93 13.30
N ASN A 358 -19.27 -7.17 14.51
CA ASN A 358 -19.76 -6.58 15.74
C ASN A 358 -18.57 -5.92 16.45
N ASN A 359 -18.54 -4.60 16.47
CA ASN A 359 -17.49 -3.81 17.11
C ASN A 359 -17.99 -3.23 18.43
N ASN A 360 -17.29 -3.56 19.51
CA ASN A 360 -17.49 -2.97 20.83
C ASN A 360 -16.36 -1.98 21.12
N LEU A 361 -16.71 -0.69 21.16
CA LEU A 361 -15.80 0.40 21.42
C LEU A 361 -16.08 1.01 22.79
N PHE A 362 -15.03 1.14 23.60
CA PHE A 362 -15.02 2.04 24.76
C PHE A 362 -13.88 3.04 24.56
N ARG A 363 -14.22 4.33 24.54
CA ARG A 363 -13.28 5.42 24.29
C ARG A 363 -13.41 6.50 25.34
N LEU A 364 -12.28 6.96 25.84
CA LEU A 364 -12.15 8.19 26.62
C LEU A 364 -11.53 9.25 25.72
N THR A 365 -12.06 10.47 25.75
CA THR A 365 -11.57 11.59 24.96
C THR A 365 -11.33 12.78 25.89
N ASN A 366 -10.12 13.34 25.83
CA ASN A 366 -9.76 14.56 26.52
C ASN A 366 -9.39 15.58 25.47
N ARG A 367 -10.13 16.67 25.38
CA ARG A 367 -9.93 17.70 24.37
C ARG A 367 -9.71 19.03 25.05
N GLU A 368 -8.58 19.64 24.75
CA GLU A 368 -8.30 21.03 25.10
C GLU A 368 -8.69 21.92 23.93
N ILE A 369 -9.53 22.91 24.18
CA ILE A 369 -10.01 23.91 23.22
C ILE A 369 -9.37 25.24 23.59
N ILE A 370 -8.54 25.77 22.70
CA ILE A 370 -7.84 27.02 22.85
C ILE A 370 -8.72 28.14 22.29
N LEU A 371 -9.19 29.03 23.18
CA LEU A 371 -10.05 30.16 22.82
C LEU A 371 -9.24 31.44 22.55
N SER A 372 -8.19 31.66 23.33
CA SER A 372 -7.23 32.75 23.19
C SER A 372 -5.89 32.36 23.82
N GLU A 373 -4.89 33.26 23.80
CA GLU A 373 -3.59 33.01 24.44
C GLU A 373 -3.72 32.66 25.94
N THR A 374 -4.74 33.19 26.62
CA THR A 374 -4.95 33.02 28.06
C THR A 374 -6.17 32.18 28.43
N ASN A 375 -7.14 32.00 27.52
CA ASN A 375 -8.38 31.29 27.81
C ASN A 375 -8.41 29.90 27.16
N ARG A 376 -8.64 28.90 27.99
CA ARG A 376 -8.77 27.50 27.58
C ARG A 376 -10.04 26.88 28.14
N GLN A 377 -10.63 26.02 27.34
CA GLN A 377 -11.75 25.18 27.72
C GLN A 377 -11.33 23.71 27.58
N PHE A 378 -11.80 22.84 28.45
CA PHE A 378 -11.54 21.41 28.37
C PHE A 378 -12.86 20.67 28.16
N TYR A 379 -12.80 19.61 27.36
CA TYR A 379 -13.92 18.71 27.10
C TYR A 379 -13.47 17.28 27.39
N GLU A 380 -14.13 16.64 28.34
CA GLU A 380 -13.93 15.23 28.68
C GLU A 380 -15.13 14.44 28.18
N GLU A 381 -14.89 13.31 27.51
CA GLU A 381 -15.92 12.41 27.00
C GLU A 381 -15.61 10.95 27.31
N SER A 382 -16.61 10.23 27.79
CA SER A 382 -16.64 8.76 27.84
C SER A 382 -17.70 8.27 26.86
N LEU A 383 -17.28 7.41 25.93
CA LEU A 383 -18.14 6.85 24.89
C LEU A 383 -18.12 5.32 24.94
N LEU A 384 -19.29 4.72 25.14
CA LEU A 384 -19.57 3.32 24.81
C LEU A 384 -20.30 3.29 23.48
N ASN A 385 -19.76 2.52 22.53
CA ASN A 385 -20.35 2.37 21.21
C ASN A 385 -20.37 0.90 20.79
N ASN A 386 -21.52 0.42 20.34
CA ASN A 386 -21.67 -0.89 19.72
C ASN A 386 -22.15 -0.72 18.28
N ILE A 387 -21.38 -1.23 17.33
CA ILE A 387 -21.74 -1.19 15.91
C ILE A 387 -21.83 -2.62 15.40
N LYS A 388 -23.00 -3.02 14.92
CA LYS A 388 -23.18 -4.26 14.16
C LYS A 388 -23.39 -3.89 12.70
N ASN A 389 -22.60 -4.48 11.82
CA ASN A 389 -22.61 -4.16 10.41
C ASN A 389 -22.63 -5.44 9.57
N ASN A 390 -23.62 -5.57 8.70
CA ASN A 390 -23.74 -6.64 7.74
C ASN A 390 -23.61 -6.05 6.33
N ASN A 391 -22.62 -6.52 5.57
CA ASN A 391 -22.31 -6.02 4.24
C ASN A 391 -22.27 -7.17 3.23
N HIS A 392 -23.01 -7.00 2.14
CA HIS A 392 -22.98 -7.87 0.97
C HIS A 392 -22.36 -7.10 -0.20
N ARG A 393 -21.40 -7.70 -0.88
CA ARG A 393 -20.75 -7.10 -2.05
C ARG A 393 -20.73 -8.10 -3.21
N ILE A 394 -21.20 -7.68 -4.36
CA ILE A 394 -21.16 -8.43 -5.61
C ILE A 394 -20.39 -7.59 -6.62
N ASN A 395 -19.35 -8.16 -7.21
CA ASN A 395 -18.62 -7.53 -8.31
C ASN A 395 -18.63 -8.44 -9.52
N GLY A 396 -18.73 -7.84 -10.71
CA GLY A 396 -18.58 -8.54 -11.97
C GLY A 396 -17.67 -7.77 -12.90
N ARG A 397 -17.04 -8.48 -13.82
CA ARG A 397 -16.33 -7.91 -14.96
C ARG A 397 -16.47 -8.83 -16.16
N ILE A 398 -17.00 -8.28 -17.23
CA ILE A 398 -17.16 -8.94 -18.53
C ILE A 398 -16.31 -8.17 -19.52
N GLU A 399 -15.33 -8.83 -20.12
CA GLU A 399 -14.61 -8.29 -21.28
C GLU A 399 -14.99 -9.13 -22.50
N TYR A 400 -15.64 -8.51 -23.48
CA TYR A 400 -16.13 -9.19 -24.68
C TYR A 400 -15.61 -8.53 -25.96
N ASP A 401 -14.79 -9.27 -26.69
CA ASP A 401 -14.35 -8.93 -28.05
C ASP A 401 -15.37 -9.50 -29.05
N ILE A 402 -16.38 -8.69 -29.41
CA ILE A 402 -17.46 -9.08 -30.33
C ILE A 402 -16.85 -9.49 -31.68
N ASP A 403 -16.02 -8.61 -32.23
CA ASP A 403 -15.23 -8.79 -33.44
C ASP A 403 -13.97 -7.90 -33.40
N GLU A 404 -13.23 -7.81 -34.51
CA GLU A 404 -11.97 -7.04 -34.57
C GLU A 404 -12.16 -5.53 -34.35
N LYS A 405 -13.33 -4.98 -34.68
CA LYS A 405 -13.68 -3.56 -34.58
C LYS A 405 -14.39 -3.24 -33.27
N ASN A 406 -15.28 -4.11 -32.81
CA ASN A 406 -16.19 -3.92 -31.69
C ASN A 406 -15.70 -4.64 -30.42
N ALA A 407 -15.54 -3.91 -29.33
CA ALA A 407 -15.30 -4.51 -28.01
C ALA A 407 -16.06 -3.79 -26.90
N LEU A 408 -16.37 -4.55 -25.87
CA LEU A 408 -17.17 -4.15 -24.72
C LEU A 408 -16.49 -4.58 -23.41
N ILE A 409 -16.49 -3.69 -22.43
CA ILE A 409 -16.15 -3.99 -21.04
C ILE A 409 -17.32 -3.53 -20.18
N ILE A 410 -17.84 -4.42 -19.32
CA ILE A 410 -18.89 -4.11 -18.35
C ILE A 410 -18.38 -4.49 -16.97
N THR A 411 -18.40 -3.55 -16.02
CA THR A 411 -17.99 -3.79 -14.63
C THR A 411 -19.10 -3.35 -13.68
N PRO A 412 -20.10 -4.21 -13.40
CA PRO A 412 -21.09 -3.96 -12.35
C PRO A 412 -20.48 -4.15 -10.95
N SER A 413 -20.90 -3.33 -10.00
CA SER A 413 -20.60 -3.45 -8.57
C SER A 413 -21.85 -3.12 -7.77
N ILE A 414 -22.21 -4.01 -6.84
CA ILE A 414 -23.40 -3.90 -6.00
C ILE A 414 -22.97 -4.09 -4.55
N ASN A 415 -23.37 -3.17 -3.69
CA ASN A 415 -23.14 -3.23 -2.26
C ASN A 415 -24.45 -3.01 -1.50
N PHE A 416 -24.78 -3.91 -0.58
CA PHE A 416 -25.90 -3.75 0.36
C PHE A 416 -25.35 -3.75 1.77
N GLN A 417 -25.86 -2.86 2.61
CA GLN A 417 -25.40 -2.68 3.97
C GLN A 417 -26.58 -2.50 4.91
N ASN A 418 -26.53 -3.20 6.05
CA ASN A 418 -27.38 -2.94 7.21
C ASN A 418 -26.45 -2.71 8.41
N ASN A 419 -26.66 -1.58 9.10
CA ASN A 419 -25.85 -1.14 10.22
C ASN A 419 -26.73 -0.70 11.38
N THR A 420 -26.58 -1.36 12.53
CA THR A 420 -27.17 -0.91 13.80
C THR A 420 -26.08 -0.31 14.68
N THR A 421 -26.32 0.88 15.22
CA THR A 421 -25.40 1.58 16.10
C THR A 421 -26.09 1.91 17.42
N PHE A 422 -25.47 1.56 18.53
CA PHE A 422 -25.82 2.03 19.87
C PHE A 422 -24.70 2.92 20.40
N ASN A 423 -25.02 4.08 20.95
CA ASN A 423 -24.08 4.96 21.64
C ASN A 423 -24.61 5.33 23.03
N ASP A 424 -23.76 5.25 24.04
CA ASP A 424 -23.94 5.92 25.34
C ASP A 424 -22.72 6.82 25.56
N ARG A 425 -22.96 8.13 25.64
CA ARG A 425 -21.92 9.15 25.74
C ARG A 425 -22.17 10.02 26.96
N ASP A 426 -21.16 10.18 27.79
CA ASP A 426 -21.09 11.20 28.82
C ASP A 426 -20.06 12.25 28.40
N GLY A 427 -20.46 13.52 28.34
CA GLY A 427 -19.60 14.65 27.97
C GLY A 427 -19.63 15.75 29.02
N LEU A 428 -18.47 16.36 29.31
CA LEU A 428 -18.30 17.43 30.29
C LEU A 428 -17.42 18.54 29.72
N ASN A 429 -17.93 19.77 29.72
CA ASN A 429 -17.16 20.98 29.44
C ASN A 429 -16.69 21.64 30.73
N LEU A 430 -15.45 22.12 30.75
CA LEU A 430 -14.80 22.80 31.87
C LEU A 430 -14.16 24.11 31.41
N SER A 431 -14.27 25.17 32.22
CA SER A 431 -13.50 26.40 32.09
C SER A 431 -12.23 26.30 32.93
N GLY A 432 -11.06 26.29 32.29
CA GLY A 432 -9.83 25.89 32.98
C GLY A 432 -9.90 24.43 33.46
N VAL A 433 -8.99 24.03 34.35
CA VAL A 433 -8.82 22.59 34.70
C VAL A 433 -9.93 22.04 35.61
N LEU A 434 -10.67 22.87 36.36
CA LEU A 434 -11.52 22.39 37.47
C LEU A 434 -12.96 22.93 37.51
N ASN A 435 -13.35 23.90 36.69
CA ASN A 435 -14.68 24.53 36.81
C ASN A 435 -15.66 24.00 35.76
N PRO A 436 -16.66 23.17 36.10
CA PRO A 436 -17.61 22.64 35.14
C PRO A 436 -18.51 23.75 34.59
N LEU A 437 -18.68 23.79 33.27
CA LEU A 437 -19.56 24.70 32.55
C LEU A 437 -20.89 24.01 32.23
N SER A 438 -20.81 22.86 31.54
CA SER A 438 -21.97 22.10 31.09
C SER A 438 -21.64 20.61 31.00
N SER A 439 -22.61 19.74 31.25
CA SER A 439 -22.48 18.32 30.93
C SER A 439 -23.68 17.82 30.13
N THR A 440 -23.47 16.73 29.40
CA THR A 440 -24.50 16.01 28.68
C THR A 440 -24.30 14.51 28.85
N ARG A 441 -25.39 13.77 29.03
CA ARG A 441 -25.41 12.32 28.78
C ARG A 441 -26.36 12.05 27.64
N THR A 442 -25.87 11.42 26.57
CA THR A 442 -26.67 11.10 25.38
C THR A 442 -26.66 9.59 25.15
N ILE A 443 -27.84 9.00 25.06
CA ILE A 443 -28.06 7.63 24.59
C ILE A 443 -28.71 7.72 23.21
N SER A 444 -28.16 7.03 22.24
CA SER A 444 -28.73 7.00 20.89
C SER A 444 -28.68 5.60 20.28
N ASP A 445 -29.76 5.24 19.61
CA ASP A 445 -29.89 4.03 18.81
C ASP A 445 -30.15 4.43 17.37
N ALA A 446 -29.46 3.80 16.42
CA ALA A 446 -29.68 4.06 15.01
C ALA A 446 -29.67 2.77 14.20
N ASN A 447 -30.68 2.60 13.35
CA ASN A 447 -30.70 1.58 12.31
C ASN A 447 -30.50 2.27 10.96
N THR A 448 -29.56 1.77 10.15
CA THR A 448 -29.26 2.31 8.82
C THR A 448 -29.24 1.18 7.81
N GLU A 449 -30.07 1.31 6.78
CA GLU A 449 -30.09 0.42 5.63
C GLU A 449 -29.68 1.20 4.39
N GLY A 450 -28.89 0.58 3.53
CA GLY A 450 -28.47 1.26 2.32
C GLY A 450 -27.93 0.34 1.26
N TYR A 451 -27.95 0.84 0.02
CA TYR A 451 -27.34 0.18 -1.10
C TYR A 451 -26.59 1.16 -1.99
N ASN A 452 -25.59 0.63 -2.68
CA ASN A 452 -24.91 1.29 -3.78
C ASN A 452 -24.81 0.31 -4.95
N ILE A 453 -25.41 0.68 -6.07
CA ILE A 453 -25.35 -0.08 -7.32
C ILE A 453 -24.63 0.81 -8.32
N SER A 454 -23.51 0.36 -8.84
CA SER A 454 -22.78 1.07 -9.87
C SER A 454 -22.44 0.17 -11.06
N ASN A 455 -22.36 0.77 -12.23
CA ASN A 455 -21.95 0.11 -13.45
C ASN A 455 -21.02 1.03 -14.23
N ASN A 456 -19.94 0.47 -14.75
CA ASN A 456 -19.12 1.14 -15.75
C ASN A 456 -19.09 0.30 -17.03
N LEU A 457 -19.55 0.90 -18.11
CA LEU A 457 -19.63 0.35 -19.44
C LEU A 457 -18.61 1.08 -20.33
N VAL A 458 -17.71 0.34 -20.98
CA VAL A 458 -16.79 0.90 -21.98
C VAL A 458 -16.99 0.16 -23.29
N TYR A 459 -17.41 0.89 -24.31
CA TYR A 459 -17.58 0.38 -25.67
C TYR A 459 -16.58 1.05 -26.60
N ARG A 460 -16.03 0.28 -27.55
CA ARG A 460 -15.10 0.78 -28.58
C ARG A 460 -15.48 0.24 -29.95
N TYR A 461 -15.50 1.14 -30.93
CA TYR A 461 -15.53 0.87 -32.36
C TYR A 461 -14.26 1.37 -33.07
N LYS A 462 -13.57 0.51 -33.83
CA LYS A 462 -12.39 0.87 -34.65
C LYS A 462 -12.79 1.26 -36.08
N LEU A 463 -12.25 2.38 -36.58
CA LEU A 463 -12.58 2.97 -37.88
C LEU A 463 -11.52 2.70 -38.97
N GLY A 464 -11.04 1.45 -39.06
CA GLY A 464 -10.13 0.98 -40.12
C GLY A 464 -8.68 1.46 -40.04
N LYS A 465 -8.44 2.74 -39.76
CA LYS A 465 -7.09 3.31 -39.55
C LYS A 465 -6.59 2.98 -38.13
N GLN A 466 -5.35 2.52 -37.99
CA GLN A 466 -4.76 2.19 -36.68
C GLN A 466 -4.75 3.41 -35.75
N GLY A 467 -5.37 3.30 -34.58
CA GLY A 467 -5.51 4.40 -33.61
C GLY A 467 -6.75 5.30 -33.84
N ARG A 468 -7.49 5.12 -34.95
CA ARG A 468 -8.77 5.79 -35.17
C ARG A 468 -9.92 5.02 -34.53
N THR A 469 -10.49 5.58 -33.47
CA THR A 469 -11.55 4.91 -32.70
C THR A 469 -12.65 5.87 -32.29
N ILE A 470 -13.86 5.34 -32.20
CA ILE A 470 -14.94 5.94 -31.41
C ILE A 470 -15.11 5.07 -30.18
N SER A 471 -15.27 5.71 -29.04
CA SER A 471 -15.41 5.02 -27.78
C SER A 471 -16.42 5.74 -26.90
N THR A 472 -17.14 4.96 -26.11
CA THR A 472 -18.20 5.45 -25.24
C THR A 472 -18.00 4.83 -23.87
N THR A 473 -17.81 5.68 -22.88
CA THR A 473 -17.80 5.27 -21.48
C THR A 473 -19.09 5.75 -20.82
N VAL A 474 -19.85 4.85 -20.22
CA VAL A 474 -21.05 5.17 -19.45
C VAL A 474 -20.87 4.65 -18.03
N PHE A 475 -20.83 5.57 -17.08
CA PHE A 475 -20.89 5.28 -15.66
C PHE A 475 -22.28 5.59 -15.15
N THR A 476 -22.84 4.70 -14.33
CA THR A 476 -24.09 4.92 -13.60
C THR A 476 -23.91 4.49 -12.14
N SER A 477 -24.54 5.21 -11.23
CA SER A 477 -24.56 4.91 -9.80
C SER A 477 -25.91 5.28 -9.20
N TRP A 478 -26.53 4.33 -8.52
CA TRP A 478 -27.68 4.52 -7.66
C TRP A 478 -27.25 4.28 -6.23
N ASN A 479 -27.56 5.22 -5.35
CA ASN A 479 -27.32 5.07 -3.93
C ASN A 479 -28.56 5.46 -3.16
N LYS A 480 -28.86 4.69 -2.11
CA LYS A 480 -29.94 4.97 -1.18
C LYS A 480 -29.46 4.67 0.23
N ARG A 481 -29.87 5.51 1.18
CA ARG A 481 -29.63 5.32 2.61
C ARG A 481 -30.84 5.78 3.40
N ASP A 482 -31.43 4.84 4.13
CA ASP A 482 -32.52 5.09 5.05
C ASP A 482 -32.01 4.89 6.46
N GLN A 483 -32.18 5.89 7.32
CA GLN A 483 -31.76 5.84 8.71
C GLN A 483 -32.92 6.26 9.61
N LEU A 484 -33.17 5.46 10.65
CA LEU A 484 -33.95 5.85 11.81
C LEU A 484 -32.99 5.98 12.99
N SER A 485 -33.02 7.12 13.67
CA SER A 485 -32.24 7.37 14.88
C SER A 485 -33.15 7.83 16.01
N GLU A 486 -32.93 7.28 17.19
CA GLU A 486 -33.54 7.72 18.44
C GLU A 486 -32.44 8.34 19.31
N LEU A 487 -32.73 9.47 19.95
CA LEU A 487 -31.80 10.19 20.82
C LEU A 487 -32.50 10.61 22.10
N ILE A 488 -31.93 10.23 23.23
CA ILE A 488 -32.30 10.74 24.56
C ILE A 488 -31.07 11.43 25.13
N ALA A 489 -31.19 12.71 25.46
CA ALA A 489 -30.13 13.48 26.11
C ALA A 489 -30.60 14.10 27.42
N ALA A 490 -29.72 14.12 28.42
CA ALA A 490 -29.89 14.88 29.65
C ALA A 490 -28.73 15.89 29.77
N ASN A 491 -29.06 17.17 29.70
CA ASN A 491 -28.11 18.28 29.71
C ASN A 491 -28.18 19.02 31.05
N ARG A 492 -27.02 19.41 31.59
CA ARG A 492 -26.91 20.25 32.78
C ARG A 492 -26.03 21.46 32.51
N ASP A 493 -26.52 22.63 32.91
CA ASP A 493 -25.73 23.86 33.05
C ASP A 493 -25.35 24.02 34.52
N PHE A 494 -24.05 24.05 34.82
CA PHE A 494 -23.56 24.15 36.20
C PHE A 494 -23.49 25.59 36.72
N ILE A 495 -23.43 26.59 35.82
CA ILE A 495 -23.40 28.00 36.22
C ILE A 495 -24.77 28.42 36.76
N ARG A 496 -25.85 27.93 36.12
CA ARG A 496 -27.22 28.31 36.45
C ARG A 496 -28.03 27.23 37.17
N ASP A 497 -27.46 26.05 37.33
CA ASP A 497 -28.09 24.83 37.86
C ASP A 497 -29.39 24.43 37.13
N ILE A 498 -29.41 24.63 35.81
CA ILE A 498 -30.54 24.27 34.93
C ILE A 498 -30.33 22.85 34.39
N ARG A 499 -31.41 22.07 34.37
CA ARG A 499 -31.46 20.75 33.74
C ARG A 499 -32.45 20.74 32.60
N ASP A 500 -32.09 20.04 31.54
CA ASP A 500 -32.88 19.94 30.33
C ASP A 500 -32.79 18.52 29.77
N THR A 501 -33.88 18.06 29.16
CA THR A 501 -33.99 16.71 28.59
C THR A 501 -34.48 16.78 27.16
N ILE A 502 -33.75 16.15 26.25
CA ILE A 502 -34.11 16.04 24.84
C ILE A 502 -34.52 14.59 24.59
N ASN A 503 -35.64 14.39 23.91
CA ASN A 503 -36.07 13.09 23.41
C ASN A 503 -36.52 13.26 21.96
N GLN A 504 -35.80 12.63 21.03
CA GLN A 504 -35.90 12.86 19.60
C GLN A 504 -35.93 11.57 18.79
N GLU A 505 -36.73 11.59 17.73
CA GLU A 505 -36.72 10.60 16.65
C GLU A 505 -36.35 11.30 15.35
N THR A 506 -35.31 10.85 14.66
CA THR A 506 -34.85 11.41 13.39
C THR A 506 -34.93 10.37 12.29
N PHE A 507 -35.73 10.67 11.27
CA PHE A 507 -35.76 9.96 9.99
C PHE A 507 -34.82 10.67 9.03
N GLY A 508 -33.77 9.99 8.59
CA GLY A 508 -32.81 10.51 7.62
C GLY A 508 -32.81 9.65 6.37
N LEU A 509 -33.43 10.14 5.31
CA LEU A 509 -33.51 9.49 4.00
C LEU A 509 -32.57 10.23 3.03
N SER A 510 -31.82 9.48 2.23
CA SER A 510 -31.02 10.06 1.17
C SER A 510 -31.00 9.15 -0.05
N ASP A 511 -31.32 9.74 -1.19
CA ASP A 511 -31.35 9.10 -2.48
C ASP A 511 -30.41 9.82 -3.44
N GLY A 512 -29.76 9.06 -4.32
CA GLY A 512 -28.88 9.61 -5.32
C GLY A 512 -28.88 8.81 -6.61
N PHE A 513 -28.88 9.52 -7.73
CA PHE A 513 -28.68 8.95 -9.05
C PHE A 513 -27.71 9.80 -9.86
N ASN A 514 -26.61 9.16 -10.25
CA ASN A 514 -25.51 9.80 -10.94
C ASN A 514 -25.21 9.04 -12.22
N TYR A 515 -25.12 9.75 -13.33
CA TYR A 515 -24.59 9.21 -14.58
C TYR A 515 -23.49 10.10 -15.12
N ARG A 516 -22.56 9.48 -15.84
CA ARG A 516 -21.54 10.17 -16.63
C ARG A 516 -21.34 9.41 -17.93
N ALA A 517 -21.70 10.03 -19.04
CA ALA A 517 -21.49 9.50 -20.37
C ALA A 517 -20.42 10.34 -21.08
N THR A 518 -19.38 9.68 -21.57
CA THR A 518 -18.29 10.30 -22.32
C THR A 518 -18.21 9.63 -23.67
N VAL A 519 -18.37 10.40 -24.74
CA VAL A 519 -18.07 9.97 -26.11
C VAL A 519 -16.73 10.57 -26.50
N GLN A 520 -15.81 9.73 -26.97
CA GLN A 520 -14.48 10.14 -27.38
C GLN A 520 -14.16 9.60 -28.77
N PHE A 521 -13.72 10.51 -29.63
CA PHE A 521 -13.17 10.22 -30.95
C PHE A 521 -11.65 10.45 -30.92
N THR A 522 -10.90 9.50 -31.49
CA THR A 522 -9.45 9.59 -31.63
C THR A 522 -9.06 9.59 -33.10
N GLU A 523 -8.18 10.53 -33.51
CA GLU A 523 -7.63 10.59 -34.85
C GLU A 523 -6.09 10.60 -34.81
N PRO A 524 -5.42 9.58 -35.38
CA PRO A 524 -3.97 9.59 -35.55
C PRO A 524 -3.56 10.60 -36.64
N VAL A 525 -2.82 11.64 -36.27
CA VAL A 525 -2.29 12.65 -37.19
C VAL A 525 -1.02 12.14 -37.86
N THR A 526 -0.15 11.48 -37.08
CA THR A 526 1.04 10.76 -37.57
C THR A 526 1.12 9.40 -36.87
N GLU A 527 2.13 8.58 -37.18
CA GLU A 527 2.41 7.35 -36.42
C GLU A 527 2.74 7.60 -34.94
N LYS A 528 3.09 8.84 -34.59
CA LYS A 528 3.55 9.24 -33.26
C LYS A 528 2.60 10.22 -32.57
N SER A 529 1.63 10.78 -33.28
CA SER A 529 0.74 11.83 -32.75
C SER A 529 -0.72 11.51 -32.95
N LEU A 530 -1.53 11.85 -31.96
CA LEU A 530 -2.95 11.57 -31.93
C LEU A 530 -3.71 12.77 -31.36
N LEU A 531 -4.80 13.12 -32.03
CA LEU A 531 -5.78 14.09 -31.54
C LEU A 531 -6.95 13.35 -30.91
N THR A 532 -7.46 13.91 -29.81
CA THR A 532 -8.66 13.45 -29.14
C THR A 532 -9.67 14.59 -29.09
N ALA A 533 -10.90 14.27 -29.45
CA ALA A 533 -12.06 15.13 -29.20
C ALA A 533 -13.03 14.30 -28.36
N SER A 534 -13.49 14.86 -27.25
CA SER A 534 -14.48 14.17 -26.41
C SER A 534 -15.52 15.13 -25.87
N TYR A 535 -16.68 14.57 -25.56
CA TYR A 535 -17.77 15.27 -24.95
C TYR A 535 -18.30 14.43 -23.80
N GLN A 536 -18.28 15.01 -22.60
CA GLN A 536 -18.82 14.39 -21.40
C GLN A 536 -20.07 15.15 -20.97
N VAL A 537 -21.14 14.39 -20.72
CA VAL A 537 -22.32 14.85 -20.00
C VAL A 537 -22.47 14.03 -18.73
N GLY A 538 -22.85 14.66 -17.63
CA GLY A 538 -23.15 13.94 -16.41
C GLY A 538 -24.01 14.73 -15.44
N ASN A 539 -24.55 14.03 -14.46
CA ASN A 539 -25.28 14.61 -13.35
C ASN A 539 -24.76 14.06 -12.01
N ASN A 540 -24.98 14.85 -10.97
CA ASN A 540 -25.03 14.39 -9.59
C ASN A 540 -26.37 14.84 -9.01
N LYS A 541 -27.36 13.94 -9.02
CA LYS A 541 -28.69 14.22 -8.44
C LYS A 541 -28.76 13.54 -7.09
N THR A 542 -29.07 14.33 -6.08
CA THR A 542 -29.05 13.91 -4.68
C THR A 542 -30.19 14.58 -3.93
N SER A 543 -30.90 13.80 -3.15
CA SER A 543 -31.99 14.23 -2.29
C SER A 543 -31.63 13.88 -0.84
N ALA A 544 -31.98 14.77 0.07
CA ALA A 544 -31.84 14.57 1.51
C ALA A 544 -33.13 15.01 2.20
N ASP A 545 -33.76 14.09 2.90
CA ASP A 545 -34.95 14.31 3.72
C ASP A 545 -34.60 13.92 5.14
N GLN A 546 -34.41 14.93 5.99
CA GLN A 546 -34.18 14.76 7.42
C GLN A 546 -35.37 15.33 8.18
N GLN A 547 -36.08 14.49 8.91
CA GLN A 547 -37.19 14.90 9.77
C GLN A 547 -36.90 14.48 11.19
N THR A 548 -36.79 15.46 12.07
CA THR A 548 -36.57 15.27 13.50
C THR A 548 -37.84 15.63 14.23
N PHE A 549 -38.35 14.72 15.04
CA PHE A 549 -39.46 14.94 15.93
C PHE A 549 -38.92 15.03 17.35
N SER A 550 -39.31 16.07 18.08
CA SER A 550 -38.95 16.28 19.48
C SER A 550 -40.18 16.02 20.36
N LYS A 551 -40.00 15.32 21.48
CA LYS A 551 -41.08 15.08 22.45
C LYS A 551 -41.37 16.33 23.25
N ILE A 552 -42.62 16.79 23.26
CA ILE A 552 -43.06 17.87 24.16
C ILE A 552 -43.41 17.25 25.53
N PRO A 553 -42.67 17.56 26.62
CA PRO A 553 -42.84 16.90 27.91
C PRO A 553 -44.26 17.04 28.49
N GLU A 554 -44.91 18.19 28.30
CA GLU A 554 -46.23 18.50 28.86
C GLU A 554 -47.36 17.72 28.20
N LEU A 555 -47.18 17.32 26.93
CA LEU A 555 -48.20 16.66 26.12
C LEU A 555 -47.87 15.18 25.86
N GLY A 556 -46.62 14.77 26.05
CA GLY A 556 -46.16 13.40 25.81
C GLY A 556 -46.15 12.97 24.33
N ILE A 557 -46.42 13.88 23.40
CA ILE A 557 -46.46 13.63 21.95
C ILE A 557 -45.18 14.08 21.26
N MET A 558 -44.85 13.42 20.16
CA MET A 558 -43.75 13.80 19.26
C MET A 558 -44.25 14.87 18.29
N VAL A 559 -43.53 16.00 18.20
CA VAL A 559 -43.86 17.11 17.28
C VAL A 559 -42.66 17.37 16.38
N LEU A 560 -42.92 17.63 15.10
CA LEU A 560 -41.86 17.93 14.14
C LEU A 560 -41.10 19.19 14.58
N ASP A 561 -39.80 19.04 14.74
CA ASP A 561 -38.88 20.13 15.06
C ASP A 561 -38.40 20.77 13.76
N THR A 562 -38.94 21.93 13.44
CA THR A 562 -38.67 22.62 12.17
C THR A 562 -37.22 23.08 12.05
N ALA A 563 -36.53 23.31 13.17
CA ALA A 563 -35.13 23.76 13.20
C ALA A 563 -34.15 22.62 12.89
N LEU A 564 -34.54 21.39 13.20
CA LEU A 564 -33.75 20.17 13.03
C LEU A 564 -34.20 19.30 11.85
N SER A 565 -35.16 19.80 11.08
CA SER A 565 -35.74 19.13 9.92
C SER A 565 -35.52 19.92 8.64
N ASN A 566 -35.26 19.22 7.54
CA ASN A 566 -34.99 19.80 6.24
C ASN A 566 -35.27 18.79 5.13
N VAL A 567 -35.86 19.28 4.04
CA VAL A 567 -36.04 18.52 2.80
C VAL A 567 -35.34 19.29 1.69
N PHE A 568 -34.35 18.68 1.07
CA PHE A 568 -33.45 19.36 0.13
C PHE A 568 -33.08 18.48 -1.06
N ASP A 569 -33.32 19.01 -2.25
CA ASP A 569 -32.94 18.40 -3.52
C ASP A 569 -31.82 19.21 -4.16
N ASN A 570 -30.79 18.52 -4.65
CA ASN A 570 -29.69 19.11 -5.40
C ASN A 570 -29.47 18.34 -6.70
N THR A 571 -29.43 19.08 -7.80
CA THR A 571 -29.03 18.56 -9.11
C THR A 571 -27.85 19.36 -9.64
N PHE A 572 -26.69 18.72 -9.71
CA PHE A 572 -25.50 19.28 -10.34
C PHE A 572 -25.30 18.66 -11.72
N THR A 573 -25.53 19.43 -12.78
CA THR A 573 -25.39 18.95 -14.18
C THR A 573 -24.12 19.52 -14.80
N ILE A 574 -23.33 18.66 -15.44
CA ILE A 574 -22.06 19.03 -16.07
C ILE A 574 -22.11 18.74 -17.57
N GLN A 575 -21.68 19.72 -18.35
CA GLN A 575 -21.32 19.59 -19.76
C GLN A 575 -19.84 19.90 -19.92
N ARG A 576 -19.09 19.00 -20.56
CA ARG A 576 -17.63 19.13 -20.67
C ARG A 576 -17.11 18.68 -22.05
N PRO A 577 -17.08 19.58 -23.04
CA PRO A 577 -16.26 19.37 -24.24
C PRO A 577 -14.76 19.41 -23.88
N SER A 578 -14.00 18.52 -24.49
CA SER A 578 -12.56 18.40 -24.28
C SER A 578 -11.84 18.13 -25.59
N VAL A 579 -10.67 18.75 -25.73
CA VAL A 579 -9.70 18.46 -26.78
C VAL A 579 -8.39 18.03 -26.15
N GLY A 580 -7.71 17.08 -26.78
CA GLY A 580 -6.41 16.65 -26.30
C GLY A 580 -5.47 16.27 -27.44
N TYR A 581 -4.19 16.44 -27.17
CA TYR A 581 -3.11 16.09 -28.09
C TYR A 581 -2.10 15.21 -27.38
N SER A 582 -1.70 14.17 -28.08
CA SER A 582 -0.86 13.12 -27.54
C SER A 582 0.26 12.77 -28.48
N TYR A 583 1.47 12.67 -27.93
CA TYR A 583 2.69 12.47 -28.67
C TYR A 583 3.55 11.36 -28.05
N ASN A 584 3.80 10.32 -28.83
CA ASN A 584 4.51 9.10 -28.45
C ASN A 584 5.82 8.97 -29.22
N LEU A 585 6.94 9.14 -28.54
CA LEU A 585 8.27 8.79 -28.99
C LEU A 585 8.74 7.50 -28.29
N LYS A 586 9.83 6.88 -28.77
CA LYS A 586 10.37 5.62 -28.23
C LYS A 586 10.47 5.58 -26.69
N ASN A 587 10.90 6.69 -26.08
CA ASN A 587 11.09 6.81 -24.63
C ASN A 587 10.19 7.86 -23.97
N TRP A 588 9.44 8.67 -24.73
CA TRP A 588 8.61 9.76 -24.20
C TRP A 588 7.15 9.57 -24.61
N ASN A 589 6.23 9.73 -23.68
CA ASN A 589 4.80 9.85 -23.92
C ASN A 589 4.33 11.17 -23.30
N ILE A 590 3.77 12.06 -24.10
CA ILE A 590 3.29 13.37 -23.67
C ILE A 590 1.83 13.48 -24.08
N ASN A 591 0.94 13.63 -23.11
CA ASN A 591 -0.49 13.85 -23.29
C ASN A 591 -0.85 15.22 -22.72
N THR A 592 -1.62 15.99 -23.47
CA THR A 592 -2.17 17.27 -23.04
C THR A 592 -3.65 17.28 -23.33
N ASN A 593 -4.45 17.84 -22.42
CA ASN A 593 -5.87 18.03 -22.63
C ASN A 593 -6.29 19.40 -22.11
N LEU A 594 -7.31 19.96 -22.74
CA LEU A 594 -8.00 21.14 -22.29
C LEU A 594 -9.48 20.81 -22.28
N ASP A 595 -10.06 20.81 -21.08
CA ASP A 595 -11.50 20.64 -20.90
C ASP A 595 -12.11 22.02 -20.61
N TYR A 596 -13.24 22.33 -21.24
CA TYR A 596 -14.09 23.43 -20.78
C TYR A 596 -15.28 22.83 -20.05
N GLN A 597 -15.46 23.17 -18.79
CA GLN A 597 -16.57 22.71 -17.97
C GLN A 597 -17.60 23.83 -17.82
N TYR A 598 -18.83 23.55 -18.23
CA TYR A 598 -20.01 24.30 -17.83
C TYR A 598 -20.85 23.44 -16.89
N ALA A 599 -21.07 23.93 -15.68
CA ALA A 599 -21.86 23.25 -14.66
C ALA A 599 -22.99 24.11 -14.15
N VAL A 600 -24.15 23.50 -13.92
CA VAL A 600 -25.35 24.14 -13.36
C VAL A 600 -25.74 23.38 -12.11
N GLN A 601 -25.85 24.10 -11.01
CA GLN A 601 -26.30 23.58 -9.73
C GLN A 601 -27.67 24.17 -9.41
N ASN A 602 -28.68 23.31 -9.36
CA ASN A 602 -30.02 23.67 -8.94
C ASN A 602 -30.29 23.03 -7.58
N ASN A 603 -30.52 23.87 -6.58
CA ASN A 603 -30.88 23.43 -5.24
C ASN A 603 -32.32 23.86 -4.94
N GLU A 604 -33.11 22.96 -4.39
CA GLU A 604 -34.48 23.21 -3.95
C GLU A 604 -34.59 22.78 -2.48
N ALA A 605 -34.72 23.75 -1.59
CA ALA A 605 -35.13 23.50 -0.21
C ALA A 605 -36.65 23.51 -0.18
N LEU A 606 -37.28 22.41 0.23
CA LEU A 606 -38.75 22.25 0.28
C LEU A 606 -39.30 22.46 1.70
N PHE A 607 -38.47 22.27 2.73
CA PHE A 607 -38.82 22.45 4.13
C PHE A 607 -37.59 22.95 4.92
N PRO A 608 -37.72 23.81 5.94
CA PRO A 608 -38.95 24.41 6.49
C PRO A 608 -39.50 25.59 5.68
N LEU A 609 -38.68 26.17 4.79
CA LEU A 609 -39.08 27.25 3.90
C LEU A 609 -38.71 26.89 2.47
N GLU A 610 -39.70 26.96 1.57
CA GLU A 610 -39.48 26.72 0.15
C GLU A 610 -38.55 27.78 -0.45
N ARG A 611 -37.38 27.35 -0.97
CA ARG A 611 -36.40 28.21 -1.62
C ARG A 611 -35.68 27.47 -2.74
N THR A 612 -35.39 28.19 -3.82
CA THR A 612 -34.58 27.68 -4.94
C THR A 612 -33.30 28.47 -5.06
N PHE A 613 -32.16 27.80 -5.16
CA PHE A 613 -30.84 28.41 -5.34
C PHE A 613 -30.18 27.83 -6.58
N ASN A 614 -30.01 28.67 -7.60
CA ASN A 614 -29.39 28.27 -8.86
C ASN A 614 -28.03 28.94 -9.01
N GLN A 615 -26.98 28.14 -9.20
CA GLN A 615 -25.62 28.63 -9.44
C GLN A 615 -25.07 28.03 -10.74
N THR A 616 -24.31 28.82 -11.48
CA THR A 616 -23.65 28.38 -12.71
C THR A 616 -22.15 28.57 -12.60
N PHE A 617 -21.39 27.57 -13.04
CA PHE A 617 -19.94 27.57 -12.98
C PHE A 617 -19.34 27.32 -14.37
N SER A 618 -18.31 28.09 -14.71
CA SER A 618 -17.55 27.92 -15.96
C SER A 618 -16.07 27.86 -15.65
N ASN A 619 -15.40 26.77 -16.02
CA ASN A 619 -13.97 26.58 -15.74
C ASN A 619 -13.23 26.00 -16.94
N PHE A 620 -11.99 26.44 -17.15
CA PHE A 620 -11.03 25.73 -18.00
C PHE A 620 -10.19 24.80 -17.15
N LEU A 621 -10.11 23.54 -17.57
CA LEU A 621 -9.42 22.48 -16.84
C LEU A 621 -8.26 21.94 -17.70
N PRO A 622 -7.10 22.63 -17.75
CA PRO A 622 -5.93 22.12 -18.43
C PRO A 622 -5.32 20.92 -17.69
N GLY A 623 -4.94 19.91 -18.46
CA GLY A 623 -4.21 18.74 -17.97
C GLY A 623 -3.02 18.42 -18.86
N MET A 624 -1.96 17.91 -18.23
CA MET A 624 -0.78 17.43 -18.91
C MET A 624 -0.20 16.22 -18.18
N ASN A 625 0.16 15.20 -18.93
CA ASN A 625 0.87 14.03 -18.45
C ASN A 625 2.05 13.75 -19.38
N ALA A 626 3.27 13.99 -18.91
CA ALA A 626 4.50 13.66 -19.60
C ALA A 626 5.19 12.52 -18.86
N SER A 627 5.57 11.48 -19.57
CA SER A 627 6.32 10.35 -19.02
C SER A 627 7.52 10.04 -19.90
N TYR A 628 8.66 9.80 -19.26
CA TYR A 628 9.89 9.35 -19.86
C TYR A 628 10.27 8.00 -19.27
N ARG A 629 10.67 7.04 -20.12
CA ARG A 629 11.08 5.71 -19.69
C ARG A 629 12.24 5.22 -20.55
N ASN A 630 13.39 5.01 -19.92
CA ASN A 630 14.56 4.38 -20.52
C ASN A 630 14.73 2.98 -19.94
N ARG A 631 14.42 1.96 -20.75
CA ARG A 631 14.40 0.55 -20.34
C ARG A 631 15.81 0.00 -20.09
N GLU A 632 16.78 0.39 -20.91
CA GLU A 632 18.17 -0.06 -20.78
C GLU A 632 18.82 0.43 -19.48
N LYS A 633 18.55 1.68 -19.09
CA LYS A 633 19.10 2.28 -17.87
C LYS A 633 18.20 2.10 -16.63
N GLY A 634 17.01 1.51 -16.80
CA GLY A 634 16.02 1.34 -15.75
C GLY A 634 15.51 2.66 -15.15
N THR A 635 15.55 3.76 -15.91
CA THR A 635 15.17 5.10 -15.44
C THR A 635 13.76 5.45 -15.94
N SER A 636 12.91 5.98 -15.07
CA SER A 636 11.64 6.58 -15.44
C SER A 636 11.43 7.94 -14.77
N PHE A 637 10.71 8.82 -15.46
CA PHE A 637 10.24 10.09 -14.93
C PHE A 637 8.80 10.30 -15.37
N ARG A 638 7.94 10.84 -14.51
CA ARG A 638 6.58 11.24 -14.84
C ARG A 638 6.35 12.63 -14.27
N LEU A 639 5.72 13.50 -15.05
CA LEU A 639 5.18 14.78 -14.65
C LEU A 639 3.70 14.77 -15.01
N ARG A 640 2.84 14.99 -14.01
CA ARG A 640 1.40 15.12 -14.18
C ARG A 640 0.98 16.47 -13.60
N TYR A 641 0.39 17.30 -14.43
CA TYR A 641 -0.32 18.49 -14.02
C TYR A 641 -1.81 18.27 -14.28
N ARG A 642 -2.64 18.49 -13.26
CA ARG A 642 -4.08 18.29 -13.37
C ARG A 642 -4.81 19.37 -12.59
N THR A 643 -5.79 19.96 -13.23
CA THR A 643 -6.81 20.77 -12.59
C THR A 643 -8.08 19.97 -12.35
N ASN A 644 -8.78 20.24 -11.26
CA ASN A 644 -10.11 19.70 -11.01
C ASN A 644 -10.97 20.71 -10.25
N THR A 645 -12.29 20.55 -10.33
CA THR A 645 -13.24 21.30 -9.53
C THR A 645 -13.97 20.34 -8.60
N GLN A 646 -14.25 20.79 -7.38
CA GLN A 646 -15.06 20.06 -6.42
C GLN A 646 -16.33 20.87 -6.14
N GLU A 647 -17.48 20.29 -6.43
CA GLU A 647 -18.78 20.86 -6.08
C GLU A 647 -19.04 20.73 -4.57
N PRO A 648 -19.77 21.67 -3.95
CA PRO A 648 -20.24 21.52 -2.58
C PRO A 648 -21.19 20.32 -2.45
N SER A 649 -21.02 19.51 -1.42
CA SER A 649 -21.93 18.39 -1.15
C SER A 649 -23.28 18.88 -0.62
N VAL A 650 -24.33 18.08 -0.76
CA VAL A 650 -25.66 18.42 -0.22
C VAL A 650 -25.60 18.72 1.27
N ASN A 651 -24.92 17.90 2.07
CA ASN A 651 -24.76 18.16 3.51
C ASN A 651 -24.04 19.50 3.82
N GLN A 652 -23.13 19.94 2.95
CA GLN A 652 -22.47 21.24 3.12
C GLN A 652 -23.38 22.40 2.72
N LEU A 653 -24.42 22.17 1.91
CA LEU A 653 -25.37 23.19 1.45
C LEU A 653 -26.61 23.27 2.32
N GLN A 654 -27.02 22.15 2.92
CA GLN A 654 -28.20 22.04 3.77
C GLN A 654 -28.07 22.95 5.00
N ASN A 655 -28.90 24.00 5.05
CA ASN A 655 -28.97 24.91 6.20
C ASN A 655 -29.79 24.32 7.36
N VAL A 656 -29.49 23.08 7.75
CA VAL A 656 -30.12 22.37 8.87
C VAL A 656 -29.08 22.14 9.96
N ILE A 657 -29.49 22.31 11.21
CA ILE A 657 -28.61 22.10 12.36
C ILE A 657 -28.57 20.61 12.69
N ASN A 658 -27.38 20.04 12.75
CA ASN A 658 -27.15 18.71 13.32
C ASN A 658 -26.79 18.84 14.80
N ASN A 659 -27.61 18.25 15.66
CA ASN A 659 -27.50 18.32 17.13
C ASN A 659 -27.16 16.97 17.80
N GLN A 660 -26.64 15.98 17.06
CA GLN A 660 -26.21 14.69 17.64
C GLN A 660 -25.21 14.83 18.79
N ASN A 661 -24.49 15.96 18.84
CA ASN A 661 -23.81 16.44 20.04
C ASN A 661 -24.29 17.87 20.33
N PRO A 662 -25.16 18.07 21.34
CA PRO A 662 -25.67 19.41 21.68
C PRO A 662 -24.58 20.43 22.09
N LEU A 663 -23.37 19.97 22.42
CA LEU A 663 -22.23 20.84 22.72
C LEU A 663 -21.42 21.21 21.46
N GLN A 664 -21.66 20.56 20.33
CA GLN A 664 -20.94 20.73 19.06
C GLN A 664 -21.92 20.67 17.89
N LEU A 665 -22.52 21.81 17.56
CA LEU A 665 -23.48 21.92 16.47
C LEU A 665 -22.78 22.09 15.12
N VAL A 666 -23.40 21.58 14.06
CA VAL A 666 -22.95 21.77 12.67
C VAL A 666 -24.12 22.26 11.85
N VAL A 667 -23.89 23.25 10.98
CA VAL A 667 -24.88 23.78 10.04
C VAL A 667 -24.24 23.94 8.66
N GLY A 668 -24.99 23.73 7.58
CA GLY A 668 -24.50 23.95 6.22
C GLY A 668 -24.53 25.41 5.79
N ASN A 669 -24.12 25.65 4.54
CA ASN A 669 -24.04 26.95 3.91
C ASN A 669 -24.49 26.85 2.43
N PRO A 670 -25.66 27.37 2.07
CA PRO A 670 -26.17 27.32 0.69
C PRO A 670 -25.39 28.20 -0.29
N ASP A 671 -24.57 29.14 0.19
CA ASP A 671 -23.83 30.10 -0.64
C ASP A 671 -22.45 29.59 -1.11
N LEU A 672 -22.12 28.32 -0.83
CA LEU A 672 -20.84 27.74 -1.19
C LEU A 672 -20.62 27.72 -2.70
N LYS A 673 -19.42 28.16 -3.11
CA LYS A 673 -18.89 28.02 -4.46
C LYS A 673 -18.13 26.71 -4.59
N GLN A 674 -18.03 26.21 -5.83
CA GLN A 674 -17.10 25.11 -6.15
C GLN A 674 -15.66 25.48 -5.75
N ALA A 675 -14.91 24.51 -5.24
CA ALA A 675 -13.47 24.63 -5.06
C ALA A 675 -12.75 24.31 -6.37
N PHE A 676 -11.62 24.97 -6.63
CA PHE A 676 -10.80 24.75 -7.83
C PHE A 676 -9.37 24.42 -7.44
N SER A 677 -8.93 23.19 -7.75
CA SER A 677 -7.63 22.68 -7.32
C SER A 677 -6.69 22.49 -8.50
N HIS A 678 -5.46 22.95 -8.32
CA HIS A 678 -4.31 22.63 -9.16
C HIS A 678 -3.47 21.58 -8.46
N SER A 679 -3.01 20.58 -9.19
CA SER A 679 -2.11 19.55 -8.67
C SER A 679 -0.97 19.28 -9.63
N VAL A 680 0.25 19.25 -9.10
CA VAL A 680 1.47 18.83 -9.80
C VAL A 680 2.01 17.61 -9.09
N PHE A 681 2.19 16.53 -9.82
CA PHE A 681 2.82 15.31 -9.33
C PHE A 681 3.99 14.97 -10.24
N THR A 682 5.20 14.97 -9.69
CA THR A 682 6.37 14.43 -10.37
C THR A 682 6.79 13.14 -9.70
N ASN A 683 7.19 12.15 -10.50
CA ASN A 683 7.86 10.98 -9.99
C ASN A 683 9.13 10.71 -10.78
N PHE A 684 10.13 10.18 -10.09
CA PHE A 684 11.37 9.71 -10.67
C PHE A 684 11.66 8.34 -10.08
N SER A 685 12.02 7.39 -10.93
CA SER A 685 12.47 6.07 -10.47
C SER A 685 13.69 5.61 -11.23
N LYS A 686 14.57 4.90 -10.53
CA LYS A 686 15.73 4.25 -11.10
C LYS A 686 15.88 2.86 -10.49
N ILE A 687 15.82 1.84 -11.34
CA ILE A 687 15.89 0.43 -10.95
C ILE A 687 17.12 -0.18 -11.60
N ASN A 688 18.01 -0.75 -10.81
CA ASN A 688 19.12 -1.56 -11.27
C ASN A 688 18.92 -2.99 -10.75
N LEU A 689 18.43 -3.87 -11.62
CA LEU A 689 18.11 -5.25 -11.27
C LEU A 689 19.36 -6.10 -11.00
N GLU A 690 20.46 -5.87 -11.73
CA GLU A 690 21.74 -6.58 -11.52
C GLU A 690 22.29 -6.39 -10.11
N LYS A 691 22.21 -5.16 -9.61
CA LYS A 691 22.67 -4.79 -8.26
C LYS A 691 21.55 -4.87 -7.22
N ASN A 692 20.33 -5.20 -7.64
CA ASN A 692 19.11 -5.20 -6.83
C ASN A 692 18.87 -3.86 -6.09
N LYS A 693 19.20 -2.74 -6.75
CA LYS A 693 19.06 -1.39 -6.18
C LYS A 693 17.85 -0.69 -6.79
N THR A 694 17.08 -0.03 -5.94
CA THR A 694 15.92 0.78 -6.34
C THR A 694 16.02 2.14 -5.70
N PHE A 695 15.77 3.18 -6.48
CA PHE A 695 15.57 4.53 -5.98
C PHE A 695 14.28 5.07 -6.58
N PHE A 696 13.47 5.70 -5.75
CA PHE A 696 12.24 6.34 -6.16
C PHE A 696 12.10 7.65 -5.40
N SER A 697 11.56 8.67 -6.07
CA SER A 697 11.15 9.90 -5.43
C SER A 697 9.92 10.45 -6.12
N PHE A 698 9.01 11.03 -5.35
CA PHE A 698 7.95 11.87 -5.90
C PHE A 698 7.90 13.22 -5.19
N LEU A 699 7.41 14.22 -5.92
CA LEU A 699 6.97 15.50 -5.38
C LEU A 699 5.50 15.68 -5.77
N PHE A 700 4.66 15.89 -4.76
CA PHE A 700 3.28 16.30 -4.92
C PHE A 700 3.12 17.74 -4.44
N LEU A 701 2.48 18.59 -5.24
CA LEU A 701 2.10 19.95 -4.90
C LEU A 701 0.62 20.14 -5.22
N SER A 702 -0.13 20.80 -4.35
CA SER A 702 -1.51 21.15 -4.60
C SER A 702 -1.88 22.48 -3.98
N VAL A 703 -2.57 23.31 -4.74
CA VAL A 703 -3.16 24.58 -4.33
C VAL A 703 -4.65 24.51 -4.63
N THR A 704 -5.48 24.94 -3.69
CA THR A 704 -6.94 25.00 -3.90
C THR A 704 -7.45 26.41 -3.67
N GLU A 705 -8.13 26.94 -4.67
CA GLU A 705 -8.91 28.17 -4.61
C GLU A 705 -10.34 27.85 -4.16
N ASN A 706 -10.96 28.79 -3.45
CA ASN A 706 -12.29 28.63 -2.85
C ASN A 706 -12.40 27.33 -2.03
N PHE A 707 -11.35 26.96 -1.31
CA PHE A 707 -11.32 25.76 -0.48
C PHE A 707 -12.49 25.81 0.52
N ILE A 708 -13.32 24.78 0.54
CA ILE A 708 -14.44 24.69 1.49
C ILE A 708 -13.87 24.26 2.85
N GLY A 709 -13.51 25.24 3.67
CA GLY A 709 -13.03 25.06 5.04
C GLY A 709 -14.14 25.32 6.07
N ASN A 710 -13.81 25.25 7.35
CA ASN A 710 -14.79 25.47 8.42
C ASN A 710 -14.61 26.85 9.07
N SER A 711 -15.74 27.50 9.33
CA SER A 711 -15.89 28.60 10.27
C SER A 711 -16.45 28.06 11.58
N THR A 712 -15.78 28.34 12.69
CA THR A 712 -16.18 27.87 14.03
C THR A 712 -16.45 29.07 14.92
N PHE A 713 -17.67 29.15 15.43
CA PHE A 713 -18.08 30.15 16.41
C PHE A 713 -18.22 29.49 17.79
N LEU A 714 -17.54 30.05 18.78
CA LEU A 714 -17.58 29.58 20.16
C LEU A 714 -18.28 30.64 21.01
N THR A 715 -19.39 30.25 21.63
CA THR A 715 -20.19 31.20 22.42
C THR A 715 -19.74 31.19 23.88
N GLN A 716 -19.62 32.38 24.46
CA GLN A 716 -19.37 32.57 25.91
C GLN A 716 -20.65 32.91 26.68
N THR A 717 -21.70 33.28 25.96
CA THR A 717 -23.03 33.59 26.48
C THR A 717 -24.06 32.69 25.82
N ASP A 718 -25.31 32.75 26.26
CA ASP A 718 -26.39 32.15 25.49
C ASP A 718 -26.49 32.85 24.14
N SER A 719 -26.43 32.07 23.09
CA SER A 719 -26.62 32.54 21.72
C SER A 719 -27.68 31.68 21.06
N LEU A 720 -28.69 32.30 20.47
CA LEU A 720 -29.68 31.58 19.67
C LEU A 720 -29.20 31.49 18.22
N ILE A 721 -29.06 30.27 17.71
CA ILE A 721 -28.77 30.01 16.31
C ILE A 721 -30.10 29.99 15.55
N ASN A 722 -30.21 30.83 14.51
CA ASN A 722 -31.43 31.04 13.74
C ASN A 722 -32.67 31.40 14.58
N GLY A 723 -32.47 31.94 15.80
CA GLY A 723 -33.55 32.32 16.72
C GLY A 723 -34.24 31.15 17.44
N GLU A 724 -33.87 29.91 17.14
CA GLU A 724 -34.61 28.71 17.58
C GLU A 724 -33.75 27.74 18.40
N VAL A 725 -32.46 27.59 18.08
CA VAL A 725 -31.58 26.61 18.76
C VAL A 725 -30.65 27.31 19.75
N LEU A 726 -30.78 26.99 21.04
CA LEU A 726 -29.96 27.55 22.10
C LEU A 726 -28.55 26.95 22.13
N LEU A 727 -27.54 27.78 21.88
CA LEU A 727 -26.14 27.48 22.11
C LEU A 727 -25.73 28.04 23.49
N ARG A 728 -25.38 27.15 24.42
CA ARG A 728 -24.97 27.50 25.78
C ARG A 728 -23.49 27.91 25.84
N PRO A 729 -23.05 28.67 26.86
CA PRO A 729 -21.64 28.99 27.08
C PRO A 729 -20.73 27.76 26.99
N GLY A 730 -19.68 27.85 26.18
CA GLY A 730 -18.73 26.75 25.92
C GLY A 730 -19.17 25.75 24.84
N ALA A 731 -20.37 25.88 24.28
CA ALA A 731 -20.73 25.13 23.08
C ALA A 731 -20.21 25.83 21.83
N GLN A 732 -19.99 25.04 20.77
CA GLN A 732 -19.48 25.51 19.49
C GLN A 732 -20.46 25.20 18.35
N ILE A 733 -20.46 26.06 17.33
CA ILE A 733 -21.13 25.80 16.05
C ILE A 733 -20.13 25.92 14.90
N SER A 734 -20.15 24.95 13.99
CA SER A 734 -19.31 24.95 12.79
C SER A 734 -20.15 25.07 11.52
N ARG A 735 -19.70 25.91 10.57
CA ARG A 735 -20.31 26.13 9.26
C ARG A 735 -19.26 26.08 8.15
N PRO A 736 -19.51 25.40 7.02
CA PRO A 736 -18.57 25.40 5.90
C PRO A 736 -18.54 26.75 5.18
N GLU A 737 -17.35 27.20 4.75
CA GLU A 737 -17.14 28.48 4.07
C GLU A 737 -16.00 28.39 3.04
N ASN A 738 -16.09 29.14 1.94
CA ASN A 738 -15.01 29.19 0.95
C ASN A 738 -13.85 30.08 1.44
N LEU A 739 -12.68 29.48 1.64
CA LEU A 739 -11.47 30.12 2.15
C LEU A 739 -10.32 30.03 1.13
N SER A 740 -9.40 30.99 1.21
CA SER A 740 -8.22 31.07 0.36
C SER A 740 -6.93 30.77 1.12
N GLY A 741 -5.97 30.15 0.43
CA GLY A 741 -4.62 29.88 0.94
C GLY A 741 -4.36 28.42 1.32
N GLN A 742 -5.23 27.49 0.91
CA GLN A 742 -4.99 26.06 1.08
C GLN A 742 -3.82 25.62 0.19
N PHE A 743 -2.83 24.98 0.81
CA PHE A 743 -1.66 24.45 0.11
C PHE A 743 -1.21 23.13 0.72
N ARG A 744 -0.79 22.19 -0.12
CA ARG A 744 -0.22 20.92 0.28
C ARG A 744 1.01 20.62 -0.55
N SER A 745 2.10 20.22 0.10
CA SER A 745 3.25 19.62 -0.57
C SER A 745 3.69 18.33 0.12
N ARG A 746 4.20 17.39 -0.66
CA ARG A 746 4.83 16.18 -0.14
C ARG A 746 5.98 15.76 -1.03
N LEU A 747 7.17 15.73 -0.46
CA LEU A 747 8.34 15.10 -1.03
C LEU A 747 8.51 13.74 -0.38
N PHE A 748 8.59 12.69 -1.18
CA PHE A 748 8.84 11.34 -0.70
C PHE A 748 10.00 10.73 -1.46
N MET A 749 10.84 9.97 -0.77
CA MET A 749 11.98 9.26 -1.32
C MET A 749 12.05 7.86 -0.73
N THR A 750 12.31 6.88 -1.58
CA THR A 750 12.59 5.50 -1.17
C THR A 750 13.89 5.05 -1.80
N TYR A 751 14.75 4.44 -0.99
CA TYR A 751 15.95 3.75 -1.45
C TYR A 751 15.96 2.31 -0.94
N GLY A 752 16.08 1.35 -1.85
CA GLY A 752 16.18 -0.07 -1.54
C GLY A 752 17.48 -0.66 -2.08
N SER A 753 18.18 -1.46 -1.27
CA SER A 753 19.41 -2.15 -1.67
C SER A 753 19.63 -3.42 -0.84
N PRO A 754 20.20 -4.49 -1.41
CA PRO A 754 20.62 -5.64 -0.63
C PRO A 754 21.84 -5.29 0.24
N ILE A 755 21.88 -5.86 1.44
CA ILE A 755 23.05 -5.96 2.30
C ILE A 755 23.57 -7.39 2.18
N LYS A 756 24.45 -7.61 1.20
CA LYS A 756 24.94 -8.96 0.84
C LYS A 756 25.55 -9.73 2.03
N LYS A 757 26.31 -9.04 2.90
CA LYS A 757 26.94 -9.64 4.10
C LYS A 757 25.91 -10.22 5.08
N LEU A 758 24.74 -9.61 5.19
CA LEU A 758 23.64 -10.05 6.07
C LEU A 758 22.60 -10.90 5.35
N LYS A 759 22.79 -11.20 4.05
CA LYS A 759 21.76 -11.80 3.17
C LYS A 759 20.38 -11.17 3.40
N SER A 760 20.33 -9.85 3.44
CA SER A 760 19.13 -9.09 3.81
C SER A 760 18.87 -7.96 2.82
N GLN A 761 17.62 -7.53 2.72
CA GLN A 761 17.19 -6.38 1.92
C GLN A 761 16.95 -5.18 2.84
N PHE A 762 17.62 -4.07 2.54
CA PHE A 762 17.42 -2.79 3.22
C PHE A 762 16.51 -1.90 2.38
N ASN A 763 15.60 -1.20 3.05
CA ASN A 763 14.72 -0.19 2.49
C ASN A 763 14.68 1.02 3.43
N MET A 764 14.84 2.21 2.86
CA MET A 764 14.78 3.49 3.54
C MET A 764 13.68 4.33 2.90
N ASN A 765 12.80 4.90 3.70
CA ASN A 765 11.74 5.80 3.27
C ASN A 765 11.90 7.14 3.98
N SER A 766 11.99 8.23 3.23
CA SER A 766 12.09 9.59 3.78
C SER A 766 10.94 10.42 3.22
N SER A 767 10.21 11.12 4.08
CA SER A 767 9.08 11.94 3.68
C SER A 767 9.15 13.30 4.36
N VAL A 768 8.89 14.36 3.60
CA VAL A 768 8.64 15.71 4.11
C VAL A 768 7.29 16.14 3.57
N ALA A 769 6.32 16.37 4.44
CA ALA A 769 5.02 16.88 4.06
C ALA A 769 4.78 18.25 4.70
N PHE A 770 4.22 19.19 3.94
CA PHE A 770 3.76 20.47 4.45
C PHE A 770 2.29 20.64 4.07
N ASN A 771 1.46 20.93 5.07
CA ASN A 771 0.04 21.15 4.90
C ASN A 771 -0.33 22.50 5.53
N ARG A 772 -0.86 23.42 4.71
CA ARG A 772 -1.51 24.65 5.17
C ARG A 772 -3.01 24.54 5.00
N THR A 773 -3.74 24.67 6.09
CA THR A 773 -5.21 24.63 6.11
C THR A 773 -5.74 25.97 6.64
N PRO A 774 -6.52 26.72 5.85
CA PRO A 774 -7.20 27.91 6.35
C PRO A 774 -8.49 27.54 7.08
N GLY A 775 -8.78 28.26 8.16
CA GLY A 775 -10.03 28.19 8.93
C GLY A 775 -10.45 29.56 9.45
N LEU A 776 -11.69 29.69 9.92
CA LEU A 776 -12.17 30.86 10.65
C LEU A 776 -12.55 30.45 12.07
N ILE A 777 -12.15 31.26 13.06
CA ILE A 777 -12.47 31.07 14.48
C ILE A 777 -12.98 32.41 15.00
N ASN A 778 -14.24 32.49 15.41
CA ASN A 778 -14.89 33.74 15.83
C ASN A 778 -14.65 34.87 14.81
N ASP A 779 -14.87 34.55 13.53
CA ASP A 779 -14.65 35.43 12.35
C ASP A 779 -13.20 35.89 12.11
N GLN A 780 -12.23 35.38 12.88
CA GLN A 780 -10.81 35.65 12.66
C GLN A 780 -10.17 34.54 11.81
N LYS A 781 -9.35 34.93 10.84
CA LYS A 781 -8.67 33.99 9.95
C LYS A 781 -7.50 33.31 10.64
N ASN A 782 -7.49 31.98 10.58
CA ASN A 782 -6.41 31.14 11.06
C ASN A 782 -5.80 30.32 9.92
N PHE A 783 -4.48 30.24 9.89
CA PHE A 783 -3.73 29.30 9.08
C PHE A 783 -3.06 28.30 10.00
N ASN A 784 -3.39 27.02 9.80
CA ASN A 784 -2.77 25.91 10.48
C ASN A 784 -1.74 25.26 9.55
N ASP A 785 -0.46 25.40 9.90
CA ASP A 785 0.69 24.93 9.15
C ASP A 785 1.30 23.72 9.86
N ASN A 786 1.22 22.55 9.22
CA ASN A 786 1.78 21.30 9.72
C ASN A 786 2.95 20.85 8.83
N ILE A 787 4.12 20.62 9.43
CA ILE A 787 5.28 20.01 8.78
C ILE A 787 5.54 18.63 9.40
N ASP A 788 5.39 17.58 8.58
CA ASP A 788 5.70 16.21 8.98
C ASP A 788 7.05 15.80 8.40
N LEU A 789 8.00 15.44 9.28
CA LEU A 789 9.30 14.89 8.93
C LEU A 789 9.33 13.41 9.31
N SER A 790 9.24 12.52 8.32
CA SER A 790 9.21 11.07 8.54
C SER A 790 10.46 10.37 8.01
N GLN A 791 11.04 9.49 8.82
CA GLN A 791 12.13 8.59 8.43
C GLN A 791 11.78 7.15 8.80
N GLY A 792 11.64 6.31 7.78
CA GLY A 792 11.42 4.88 7.85
C GLY A 792 12.65 4.09 7.44
N LEU A 793 12.96 3.04 8.19
CA LEU A 793 14.02 2.07 7.90
C LEU A 793 13.42 0.67 7.99
N THR A 794 13.78 -0.23 7.08
CA THR A 794 13.34 -1.61 7.08
C THR A 794 14.47 -2.52 6.61
N LEU A 795 14.74 -3.57 7.36
CA LEU A 795 15.68 -4.63 7.05
C LEU A 795 14.93 -5.96 7.07
N THR A 796 14.81 -6.60 5.92
CA THR A 796 14.12 -7.90 5.78
C THR A 796 15.12 -8.96 5.39
N SER A 797 15.09 -10.12 6.03
CA SER A 797 16.02 -11.19 5.74
C SER A 797 15.68 -11.91 4.43
N ASN A 798 16.71 -12.43 3.76
CA ASN A 798 16.63 -13.35 2.63
C ASN A 798 17.65 -14.49 2.85
N ILE A 799 17.68 -15.03 4.07
CA ILE A 799 18.68 -16.02 4.52
C ILE A 799 18.29 -17.43 4.09
N SER A 800 17.16 -17.92 4.59
CA SER A 800 16.64 -19.27 4.30
C SER A 800 15.14 -19.34 4.60
N LYS A 801 14.53 -20.51 4.38
CA LYS A 801 13.16 -20.81 4.81
C LYS A 801 13.02 -21.04 6.32
N ASP A 802 14.13 -21.36 6.99
CA ASP A 802 14.18 -21.71 8.41
C ASP A 802 14.43 -20.50 9.31
N VAL A 803 15.04 -19.43 8.78
CA VAL A 803 15.33 -18.18 9.50
C VAL A 803 14.78 -17.02 8.69
N ASP A 804 13.75 -16.36 9.22
CA ASP A 804 13.19 -15.16 8.62
C ASP A 804 13.02 -14.05 9.67
N PHE A 805 13.52 -12.85 9.38
CA PHE A 805 13.30 -11.69 10.24
C PHE A 805 12.96 -10.44 9.43
N THR A 806 12.21 -9.53 10.08
CA THR A 806 12.02 -8.16 9.61
C THR A 806 12.24 -7.22 10.79
N LEU A 807 13.15 -6.26 10.63
CA LEU A 807 13.31 -5.14 11.55
C LEU A 807 12.84 -3.89 10.81
N SER A 808 11.87 -3.17 11.33
CA SER A 808 11.44 -1.91 10.75
C SER A 808 11.19 -0.86 11.82
N THR A 809 11.52 0.38 11.54
CA THR A 809 11.16 1.50 12.41
C THR A 809 10.82 2.71 11.55
N THR A 810 9.80 3.46 11.93
CA THR A 810 9.42 4.72 11.29
C THR A 810 9.16 5.75 12.38
N GLY A 811 9.94 6.82 12.38
CA GLY A 811 9.75 7.99 13.23
C GLY A 811 9.16 9.14 12.42
N THR A 812 8.19 9.85 12.99
CA THR A 812 7.60 11.06 12.43
C THR A 812 7.65 12.16 13.48
N TYR A 813 8.31 13.28 13.14
CA TYR A 813 8.27 14.50 13.92
C TYR A 813 7.32 15.50 13.25
N THR A 814 6.33 15.96 14.00
CA THR A 814 5.30 16.88 13.54
C THR A 814 5.52 18.24 14.16
N ILE A 815 5.65 19.27 13.33
CA ILE A 815 5.72 20.68 13.76
C ILE A 815 4.39 21.33 13.42
N VAL A 816 3.72 21.88 14.43
CA VAL A 816 2.39 22.50 14.30
C VAL A 816 2.50 23.99 14.61
N ASN A 817 2.13 24.83 13.65
CA ASN A 817 2.14 26.28 13.79
C ASN A 817 0.75 26.85 13.45
N SER A 818 0.23 27.71 14.31
CA SER A 818 -1.07 28.39 14.13
C SER A 818 -0.87 29.90 14.04
N SER A 819 -1.48 30.55 13.04
CA SER A 819 -1.32 32.00 12.86
C SER A 819 -2.06 32.83 13.91
N LEU A 820 -3.15 32.32 14.49
CA LEU A 820 -3.85 32.98 15.61
C LEU A 820 -3.24 32.64 16.97
N GLN A 821 -2.43 31.59 17.06
CA GLN A 821 -1.89 31.07 18.32
C GLN A 821 -0.39 30.78 18.21
N THR A 822 0.42 31.83 18.01
CA THR A 822 1.85 31.71 17.72
C THR A 822 2.70 31.19 18.87
N ASN A 823 2.19 31.28 20.10
CA ASN A 823 2.92 30.90 21.33
C ASN A 823 2.71 29.41 21.72
N LEU A 824 1.87 28.66 21.00
CA LEU A 824 1.60 27.25 21.29
C LEU A 824 2.54 26.34 20.50
N SER A 825 3.56 25.81 21.18
CA SER A 825 4.42 24.75 20.64
C SER A 825 3.81 23.37 20.92
N ASN A 826 3.03 22.85 19.98
CA ASN A 826 2.41 21.51 20.07
C ASN A 826 3.17 20.44 19.29
N ASN A 827 4.47 20.62 19.10
CA ASN A 827 5.30 19.68 18.33
C ASN A 827 5.37 18.33 19.04
N PHE A 828 5.26 17.25 18.30
CA PHE A 828 5.29 15.90 18.85
C PHE A 828 6.07 14.94 17.97
N TYR A 829 6.53 13.84 18.57
CA TYR A 829 7.25 12.77 17.90
C TYR A 829 6.55 11.44 18.14
N ILE A 830 6.28 10.70 17.06
CA ILE A 830 5.74 9.35 17.12
C ILE A 830 6.72 8.42 16.43
N GLN A 831 7.04 7.30 17.06
CA GLN A 831 7.85 6.25 16.46
C GLN A 831 7.17 4.90 16.57
N ASN A 832 7.04 4.22 15.43
CA ASN A 832 6.56 2.85 15.34
C ASN A 832 7.73 1.93 14.96
N SER A 833 8.05 0.99 15.82
CA SER A 833 9.10 -0.01 15.60
C SER A 833 8.49 -1.41 15.61
N ASN A 834 8.86 -2.24 14.65
CA ASN A 834 8.39 -3.61 14.53
C ASN A 834 9.56 -4.56 14.30
N ILE A 835 9.58 -5.63 15.09
CA ILE A 835 10.53 -6.73 15.02
C ILE A 835 9.69 -7.98 14.78
N ARG A 836 9.89 -8.62 13.64
CA ARG A 836 9.40 -9.98 13.37
C ARG A 836 10.59 -10.90 13.31
N PHE A 837 10.49 -12.01 14.00
CA PHE A 837 11.45 -13.08 13.97
C PHE A 837 10.70 -14.41 13.83
N TYR A 838 11.18 -15.27 12.94
CA TYR A 838 10.66 -16.60 12.70
C TYR A 838 11.85 -17.54 12.59
N TYR A 839 11.78 -18.63 13.34
CA TYR A 839 12.77 -19.68 13.33
C TYR A 839 12.08 -21.04 13.26
N SER A 840 12.51 -21.89 12.31
CA SER A 840 11.91 -23.21 12.08
C SER A 840 12.96 -24.25 11.72
N PRO A 841 13.64 -24.85 12.71
CA PRO A 841 14.64 -25.89 12.48
C PRO A 841 14.00 -27.24 12.07
N ASN A 842 14.85 -28.25 11.85
CA ASN A 842 14.44 -29.65 11.67
C ASN A 842 13.45 -29.87 10.51
N ASN A 843 13.79 -29.39 9.31
CA ASN A 843 12.95 -29.48 8.10
C ASN A 843 11.55 -28.88 8.29
N GLY A 844 11.45 -27.81 9.09
CA GLY A 844 10.21 -27.07 9.29
C GLY A 844 9.22 -27.71 10.28
N LYS A 845 9.61 -28.77 11.00
CA LYS A 845 8.71 -29.48 11.93
C LYS A 845 8.38 -28.69 13.18
N LEU A 846 9.34 -27.97 13.74
CA LEU A 846 9.10 -27.04 14.84
C LEU A 846 9.27 -25.63 14.32
N PHE A 847 8.46 -24.70 14.81
CA PHE A 847 8.68 -23.28 14.56
C PHE A 847 8.33 -22.44 15.77
N VAL A 848 9.01 -21.31 15.88
CA VAL A 848 8.71 -20.23 16.81
C VAL A 848 8.70 -18.93 16.03
N SER A 849 7.70 -18.10 16.29
CA SER A 849 7.63 -16.74 15.78
C SER A 849 7.46 -15.76 16.93
N ASN A 850 8.18 -14.64 16.84
CA ASN A 850 8.04 -13.51 17.74
C ASN A 850 7.70 -12.29 16.90
N THR A 851 6.65 -11.58 17.28
CA THR A 851 6.37 -10.26 16.75
C THR A 851 6.30 -9.26 17.88
N VAL A 852 7.23 -8.32 17.90
CA VAL A 852 7.28 -7.22 18.85
C VAL A 852 6.98 -5.94 18.10
N ASN A 853 5.98 -5.19 18.55
CA ASN A 853 5.70 -3.84 18.12
C ASN A 853 5.94 -2.89 19.29
N ASN A 854 6.56 -1.75 19.02
CA ASN A 854 6.69 -0.66 19.95
C ASN A 854 6.16 0.63 19.33
N MET A 855 5.33 1.32 20.09
CA MET A 855 4.83 2.65 19.76
C MET A 855 5.28 3.63 20.83
N LEU A 856 6.14 4.56 20.44
CA LEU A 856 6.68 5.60 21.30
C LEU A 856 6.02 6.93 20.96
N TYR A 857 5.49 7.59 21.98
CA TYR A 857 4.95 8.94 21.91
C TYR A 857 5.81 9.90 22.75
N ARG A 858 6.16 11.05 22.19
CA ARG A 858 6.89 12.12 22.87
C ARG A 858 6.34 13.50 22.49
N GLY A 859 6.32 14.43 23.43
CA GLY A 859 5.79 15.79 23.22
C GLY A 859 4.26 15.85 23.36
N LEU A 860 3.67 14.89 24.07
CA LEU A 860 2.26 14.87 24.47
C LEU A 860 2.09 15.40 25.91
N SER A 861 0.86 15.42 26.42
CA SER A 861 0.61 15.71 27.85
C SER A 861 1.29 14.64 28.74
N ALA A 862 1.62 15.00 29.98
CA ALA A 862 2.48 14.20 30.86
C ALA A 862 2.01 12.73 31.05
N ASP A 863 0.71 12.48 31.05
CA ASP A 863 0.13 11.13 31.20
C ASP A 863 0.14 10.30 29.91
N LEU A 864 0.43 10.91 28.75
CA LEU A 864 0.35 10.30 27.42
C LEU A 864 1.72 10.11 26.73
N ASP A 865 2.79 10.63 27.33
CA ASP A 865 4.18 10.43 26.88
C ASP A 865 4.64 8.98 27.19
N GLN A 866 4.07 8.02 26.46
CA GLN A 866 4.17 6.58 26.74
C GLN A 866 4.97 5.82 25.69
N SER A 867 5.50 4.66 26.09
CA SER A 867 6.10 3.66 25.21
C SER A 867 5.33 2.36 25.37
N VAL A 868 4.50 2.05 24.38
CA VAL A 868 3.60 0.89 24.39
C VAL A 868 4.28 -0.27 23.68
N TRP A 869 4.42 -1.42 24.33
CA TRP A 869 5.04 -2.63 23.75
C TRP A 869 4.02 -3.75 23.59
N LEU A 870 3.80 -4.20 22.36
CA LEU A 870 2.98 -5.36 22.05
C LEU A 870 3.89 -6.51 21.63
N TRP A 871 3.92 -7.59 22.40
CA TRP A 871 4.72 -8.78 22.08
C TRP A 871 3.84 -10.01 21.92
N ASN A 872 3.76 -10.51 20.68
CA ASN A 872 3.09 -11.74 20.33
C ASN A 872 4.10 -12.86 20.15
N ILE A 873 3.82 -14.03 20.73
CA ILE A 873 4.62 -15.25 20.58
C ILE A 873 3.75 -16.33 19.95
N GLU A 874 4.30 -17.02 18.96
CA GLU A 874 3.71 -18.20 18.36
C GLU A 874 4.72 -19.34 18.41
N ALA A 875 4.28 -20.54 18.76
CA ALA A 875 5.07 -21.76 18.68
C ALA A 875 4.22 -22.87 18.12
N GLY A 876 4.76 -23.68 17.22
CA GLY A 876 3.98 -24.75 16.61
C GLY A 876 4.79 -25.95 16.16
N TYR A 877 4.06 -27.03 15.94
CA TYR A 877 4.54 -28.31 15.49
C TYR A 877 3.79 -28.73 14.21
N ARG A 878 4.55 -29.04 13.17
CA ARG A 878 4.04 -29.57 11.91
C ARG A 878 4.20 -31.09 11.85
N PHE A 879 3.13 -31.75 11.44
CA PHE A 879 2.99 -33.19 11.32
C PHE A 879 2.23 -33.54 10.03
N LEU A 880 2.10 -34.84 9.73
CA LEU A 880 1.65 -35.38 8.43
C LEU A 880 2.69 -35.23 7.31
N LYS A 881 2.48 -35.97 6.22
CA LYS A 881 3.32 -35.94 5.02
C LYS A 881 3.36 -34.51 4.46
N GLU A 882 4.55 -34.05 4.08
CA GLU A 882 4.77 -32.69 3.53
C GLU A 882 4.34 -31.56 4.49
N ASN A 883 4.39 -31.78 5.82
CA ASN A 883 4.07 -30.77 6.83
C ASN A 883 2.64 -30.17 6.68
N LYS A 884 1.68 -30.98 6.19
CA LYS A 884 0.31 -30.54 5.90
C LYS A 884 -0.57 -30.30 7.15
N GLY A 885 -0.23 -30.87 8.30
CA GLY A 885 -0.90 -30.60 9.58
C GLY A 885 -0.04 -29.70 10.45
N GLU A 886 -0.62 -28.67 11.07
CA GLU A 886 0.08 -27.75 11.96
C GLU A 886 -0.74 -27.55 13.24
N LEU A 887 -0.13 -27.79 14.40
CA LEU A 887 -0.67 -27.43 15.71
C LEU A 887 0.13 -26.24 16.24
N LYS A 888 -0.54 -25.13 16.55
CA LYS A 888 0.10 -23.87 16.93
C LYS A 888 -0.50 -23.30 18.20
N PHE A 889 0.36 -22.94 19.14
CA PHE A 889 0.07 -22.18 20.34
C PHE A 889 0.45 -20.71 20.13
N ILE A 890 -0.46 -19.80 20.47
CA ILE A 890 -0.30 -18.35 20.30
C ILE A 890 -0.51 -17.70 21.67
N VAL A 891 0.40 -16.81 22.04
CA VAL A 891 0.21 -15.85 23.15
C VAL A 891 0.20 -14.47 22.54
N PHE A 892 -0.96 -13.83 22.58
CA PHE A 892 -1.12 -12.45 22.16
C PHE A 892 -0.88 -11.52 23.35
N ASP A 893 -0.19 -10.41 23.11
CA ASP A 893 0.15 -9.39 24.12
C ASP A 893 0.72 -9.96 25.42
N LEU A 894 1.87 -10.63 25.32
CA LEU A 894 2.57 -11.23 26.46
C LEU A 894 2.78 -10.25 27.62
N LEU A 895 3.08 -8.98 27.28
CA LEU A 895 3.37 -7.90 28.23
C LEU A 895 2.11 -7.29 28.84
N ASN A 896 0.92 -7.56 28.28
CA ASN A 896 -0.34 -6.96 28.68
C ASN A 896 -0.30 -5.43 28.68
N GLN A 897 0.30 -4.85 27.63
CA GLN A 897 0.49 -3.41 27.49
C GLN A 897 -0.28 -2.83 26.29
N ASN A 898 -1.05 -3.63 25.55
CA ASN A 898 -1.73 -3.15 24.36
C ASN A 898 -2.73 -2.02 24.71
N ASN A 899 -2.43 -0.80 24.28
CA ASN A 899 -3.22 0.41 24.48
C ASN A 899 -3.32 1.17 23.15
N ALA A 900 -4.53 1.58 22.73
CA ALA A 900 -4.70 2.49 21.60
C ALA A 900 -4.84 3.93 22.09
N ILE A 901 -3.79 4.71 21.90
CA ILE A 901 -3.77 6.15 22.17
C ILE A 901 -3.67 6.88 20.82
N GLY A 902 -4.40 7.98 20.67
CA GLY A 902 -4.29 8.86 19.51
C GLY A 902 -4.37 10.32 19.94
N ARG A 903 -3.58 11.19 19.31
CA ARG A 903 -3.71 12.66 19.42
C ARG A 903 -4.04 13.25 18.05
N THR A 904 -5.00 14.15 18.01
CA THR A 904 -5.31 15.00 16.86
C THR A 904 -5.16 16.46 17.27
N VAL A 905 -4.37 17.23 16.52
CA VAL A 905 -4.25 18.68 16.72
C VAL A 905 -4.94 19.37 15.55
N ASN A 906 -6.03 20.08 15.85
CA ASN A 906 -6.78 20.91 14.90
C ASN A 906 -6.53 22.40 15.20
N ASP A 907 -7.19 23.26 14.42
CA ASP A 907 -7.00 24.71 14.42
C ASP A 907 -7.20 25.38 15.79
N VAL A 908 -8.06 24.81 16.65
CA VAL A 908 -8.35 25.27 18.02
C VAL A 908 -8.32 24.17 19.07
N THR A 909 -8.06 22.92 18.69
CA THR A 909 -8.22 21.79 19.63
C THR A 909 -7.02 20.88 19.65
N ILE A 910 -6.58 20.49 20.85
CA ILE A 910 -5.72 19.34 21.07
C ILE A 910 -6.61 18.24 21.62
N GLU A 911 -6.85 17.19 20.85
CA GLU A 911 -7.69 16.06 21.25
C GLU A 911 -6.85 14.82 21.47
N ASP A 912 -6.97 14.23 22.65
CA ASP A 912 -6.42 12.94 23.01
C ASP A 912 -7.53 11.91 23.16
N THR A 913 -7.34 10.74 22.57
CA THR A 913 -8.27 9.61 22.67
C THR A 913 -7.55 8.39 23.23
N PHE A 914 -8.17 7.73 24.20
CA PHE A 914 -7.78 6.43 24.71
C PHE A 914 -8.89 5.44 24.40
N THR A 915 -8.55 4.36 23.69
CA THR A 915 -9.51 3.33 23.31
C THR A 915 -9.13 1.98 23.92
N ARG A 916 -10.13 1.28 24.48
CA ARG A 916 -9.96 -0.10 24.93
C ARG A 916 -9.77 -1.02 23.72
N VAL A 917 -8.70 -1.80 23.77
CA VAL A 917 -8.32 -2.76 22.73
C VAL A 917 -8.30 -4.19 23.27
N LEU A 918 -8.16 -5.16 22.37
CA LEU A 918 -7.94 -6.56 22.74
C LEU A 918 -6.66 -6.68 23.59
N THR A 919 -6.74 -7.33 24.74
CA THR A 919 -5.60 -7.55 25.66
C THR A 919 -5.16 -9.01 25.64
N ARG A 920 -4.23 -9.38 26.54
CA ARG A 920 -3.58 -10.69 26.58
C ARG A 920 -4.54 -11.89 26.53
N TYR A 921 -4.28 -12.82 25.61
CA TYR A 921 -4.94 -14.14 25.56
C TYR A 921 -4.00 -15.22 25.01
N GLY A 922 -4.28 -16.48 25.36
CA GLY A 922 -3.66 -17.66 24.75
C GLY A 922 -4.64 -18.36 23.81
N LEU A 923 -4.16 -18.86 22.66
CA LEU A 923 -4.97 -19.60 21.69
C LEU A 923 -4.21 -20.86 21.22
N VAL A 924 -4.89 -22.00 21.17
CA VAL A 924 -4.42 -23.18 20.45
C VAL A 924 -5.19 -23.28 19.14
N SER A 925 -4.48 -23.46 18.04
CA SER A 925 -5.07 -23.60 16.71
C SER A 925 -4.51 -24.81 15.98
N PHE A 926 -5.37 -25.50 15.24
CA PHE A 926 -5.01 -26.55 14.30
C PHE A 926 -5.24 -26.03 12.89
N THR A 927 -4.27 -26.23 12.01
CA THR A 927 -4.34 -25.89 10.57
C THR A 927 -4.08 -27.13 9.73
N TYR A 928 -4.89 -27.33 8.70
CA TYR A 928 -4.68 -28.34 7.69
C TYR A 928 -4.51 -27.69 6.32
N ILE A 929 -3.42 -28.03 5.64
CA ILE A 929 -3.04 -27.49 4.33
C ILE A 929 -3.48 -28.45 3.24
N ILE A 930 -4.32 -27.94 2.35
CA ILE A 930 -4.86 -28.66 1.21
C ILE A 930 -3.89 -28.45 0.04
N GLY A 931 -3.46 -29.53 -0.60
CA GLY A 931 -2.59 -29.45 -1.77
C GLY A 931 -2.48 -30.79 -2.47
N ASN A 932 -3.10 -30.88 -3.65
CA ASN A 932 -2.92 -31.97 -4.62
C ASN A 932 -2.56 -31.37 -5.97
N PHE A 933 -1.26 -31.31 -6.26
CA PHE A 933 -0.74 -30.91 -7.57
C PHE A 933 -0.33 -32.16 -8.35
N LYS A 934 -0.67 -32.24 -9.63
CA LYS A 934 -0.16 -33.32 -10.48
C LYS A 934 1.35 -33.14 -10.62
N GLN A 935 2.15 -34.16 -10.26
CA GLN A 935 3.56 -34.21 -10.64
C GLN A 935 3.64 -34.24 -12.17
N GLN A 936 4.34 -33.27 -12.76
CA GLN A 936 4.75 -33.39 -14.15
C GLN A 936 5.93 -34.36 -14.21
N GLN A 937 5.84 -35.37 -15.08
CA GLN A 937 6.98 -36.20 -15.43
C GLN A 937 8.14 -35.28 -15.85
N SER A 938 9.29 -35.47 -15.20
CA SER A 938 10.53 -34.78 -15.51
C SER A 938 10.95 -35.13 -16.94
N ASN A 939 10.58 -34.31 -17.91
CA ASN A 939 11.26 -34.35 -19.20
C ASN A 939 12.62 -33.68 -19.02
N GLN A 940 13.66 -34.52 -18.98
CA GLN A 940 15.05 -34.10 -19.19
C GLN A 940 15.15 -33.50 -20.60
N GLY A 941 14.89 -32.21 -20.70
CA GLY A 941 15.18 -31.39 -21.87
C GLY A 941 15.60 -30.03 -21.35
N GLY A 942 16.82 -29.61 -21.69
CA GLY A 942 17.35 -28.30 -21.33
C GLY A 942 16.41 -27.15 -21.72
N PRO A 943 16.64 -25.92 -21.22
CA PRO A 943 15.70 -24.81 -21.36
C PRO A 943 15.47 -24.45 -22.83
N GLN A 944 14.49 -25.08 -23.47
CA GLN A 944 13.94 -24.60 -24.73
C GLN A 944 13.19 -23.32 -24.41
N MET A 945 13.76 -22.21 -24.87
CA MET A 945 13.09 -20.92 -24.97
C MET A 945 11.85 -21.06 -25.85
N GLY A 946 10.73 -21.44 -25.26
CA GLY A 946 9.42 -21.33 -25.86
C GLY A 946 9.13 -19.86 -26.09
N ARG A 947 9.09 -19.43 -27.35
CA ARG A 947 8.59 -18.12 -27.79
C ARG A 947 7.25 -17.86 -27.09
N PRO A 948 7.01 -16.66 -26.52
CA PRO A 948 5.65 -16.26 -26.17
C PRO A 948 4.82 -16.32 -27.45
N TRP A 949 3.71 -17.04 -27.38
CA TRP A 949 2.74 -17.12 -28.46
C TRP A 949 2.35 -15.70 -28.89
N GLY A 950 2.80 -15.33 -30.09
CA GLY A 950 2.23 -14.23 -30.86
C GLY A 950 0.84 -14.65 -31.28
N GLY A 951 -0.16 -14.12 -30.57
CA GLY A 951 -1.55 -14.36 -30.86
C GLY A 951 -2.40 -13.36 -30.10
N GLY A 952 -2.51 -12.14 -30.64
CA GLY A 952 -3.64 -11.20 -30.51
C GLY A 952 -4.26 -10.87 -29.15
N GLY A 953 -3.76 -11.40 -28.04
CA GLY A 953 -4.30 -11.21 -26.71
C GLY A 953 -3.75 -9.94 -26.11
N ARG A 954 -4.65 -8.97 -25.90
CA ARG A 954 -4.48 -7.74 -25.10
C ARG A 954 -3.30 -7.87 -24.12
N THR A 955 -2.21 -7.15 -24.38
CA THR A 955 -1.11 -7.02 -23.42
C THR A 955 -1.71 -6.45 -22.14
N TRP A 956 -1.67 -7.24 -21.06
CA TRP A 956 -2.02 -6.82 -19.71
C TRP A 956 -0.90 -5.98 -19.12
#